data_AF-A0A8H6QM89-F1
#
_entry.id   AF-A0A8H6QM89-F1
#
_cell.length_a   1.000
_cell.length_b   1.000
_cell.length_c   1.000
_cell.angle_alpha   90.00
_cell.angle_beta   90.00
_cell.angle_gamma   90.00
#
_symmetry.space_group_name_H-M   'P 1'
#
loop_
_entity.id
_entity.type
_entity.pdbx_description
1 polymer ?
#
loop_
_entity_poly.entity_id
_entity_poly.type
_entity_poly.pdbx_seq_one_letter_code
_entity_poly.pdbx_strand_id
1 'polypeptide(L)'
;MESVALTLLVIVLLVCCCFHLARPRTSRLPLPPGPTLLSGPFPEKDIATTFRKWNKRYGPVVSFKVGSHTFVVLGTRQAAQDLLEKRGSIYSSRPPSVWMDKYLNKGLAAAFMPYGPEWRLNRRLHGSLLSAHHTNAYRHLQDIQSKHLLHEFLSTNDFSHCFHQYTSDVMFTLVYGKGRGKDDNDHRRLEQINEMAGFVLKGTSFWTILIDLFPILDRLPRTFWKWRTEAVWLHDKTMIVYRECCDEALAAECWNWSKEVTQKPDVMQLPWDNVCYSLGELYVAGIHTTKMVLELFVMVSILYPGVVRKAQQELDSVVGAGRLPSFDDLQSLPYVNAIISELLRWRPISPIAVPHAAIQDDEYMGYFIPRGATVIANQFGMNMDDTLFNDPSSFHPERYVENPELPVSAFGFGRRACPGHRLARASLFIVISRLLWGFNITSADEEPLNEESSPAAPPVLISVPSASNPTSDGSISNDIGIPTPLTGPIGVQPVPVRSSEPTSCDGTSEHATVLFLALVRERPNCSKKGVECAYVTPKNDTQAVEEIASTSIPLGSDSSNVAAAGVDLWTPRNGDDERLDSTAFDTLACPDLDLLQYSDQAWQDLFNIGSEDLSLASADRNYFFHFLDAFTSRTGFVSSFECGTLEQRLDVLYTIEEKERLTDSFWTISVDRSSNLDSNISYGVSSQWLNDPLALQTHQILLLIKEVVMIKPRNSCVTISWSQNIEQRCLQFFSPTSLRKYIELYWSIWSPNVNFLHRPSFHPASSKPILLASMAIIGACVSPNLEDNESARMWFNCVEEAAFADEDFNRDPVSPFHPVRDRQKMQALQAAYMVCLYQNWEGTDASKKRIRRHRFSTVVSTVRDLDITTARHVDYNAKHRDEFDWNEFVAREELIRTFIWVFLLDTAFVTFNNLPPRMVVKEMKMHVAVPESCFQAPTADQCYDAIRNWMPSASLCWKFSFRTLFETLCIDDLTVKMQQAVAALGPLNLFTIISGIHSLVFQYQSFFSAGHLLLRTHTALQNFKHIWHLHETTTIGQLPHTTVDESNLNADDMWQRVGFCRHAGDFWLLASVKVDRLSVAEAEQHKAIRGELVLEDSEQSDPILSQYDQTSMRQVNELISEFQRVHLGDMPAALD
;
A
#
# COMPACT_ATOMS: atom_id res chain seq x y z
N MET A 1 -75.77 -2.69 -11.07
CA MET A 1 -74.45 -3.01 -11.65
C MET A 1 -73.57 -1.77 -11.80
N GLU A 2 -74.11 -0.63 -12.25
CA GLU A 2 -73.33 0.58 -12.54
C GLU A 2 -72.47 1.10 -11.38
N SER A 3 -72.94 1.09 -10.12
CA SER A 3 -72.13 1.58 -8.99
C SER A 3 -70.91 0.70 -8.66
N VAL A 4 -70.92 -0.58 -9.05
CA VAL A 4 -69.79 -1.51 -8.88
C VAL A 4 -68.77 -1.32 -9.99
N ALA A 5 -69.23 -1.04 -11.22
CA ALA A 5 -68.35 -0.67 -12.32
C ALA A 5 -67.64 0.67 -12.04
N LEU A 6 -68.34 1.66 -11.46
CA LEU A 6 -67.77 2.96 -11.12
C LEU A 6 -66.71 2.86 -10.00
N THR A 7 -66.94 2.06 -8.95
CA THR A 7 -65.93 1.86 -7.90
C THR A 7 -64.73 1.06 -8.40
N LEU A 8 -64.90 0.05 -9.25
CA LEU A 8 -63.79 -0.63 -9.91
C LEU A 8 -62.99 0.32 -10.81
N LEU A 9 -63.64 1.18 -11.59
CA LEU A 9 -62.96 2.17 -12.42
C LEU A 9 -62.16 3.18 -11.58
N VAL A 10 -62.73 3.67 -10.47
CA VAL A 10 -62.04 4.59 -9.55
C VAL A 10 -60.86 3.91 -8.83
N ILE A 11 -60.99 2.64 -8.43
CA ILE A 11 -59.88 1.88 -7.84
C ILE A 11 -58.78 1.65 -8.88
N VAL A 12 -59.10 1.27 -10.11
CA VAL A 12 -58.12 1.13 -11.20
C VAL A 12 -57.44 2.47 -11.50
N LEU A 13 -58.19 3.57 -11.57
CA LEU A 13 -57.63 4.91 -11.78
C LEU A 13 -56.74 5.34 -10.61
N LEU A 14 -57.11 5.06 -9.35
CA LEU A 14 -56.26 5.33 -8.18
C LEU A 14 -55.00 4.47 -8.19
N VAL A 15 -55.09 3.18 -8.52
CA VAL A 15 -53.92 2.30 -8.63
C VAL A 15 -53.00 2.77 -9.77
N CYS A 16 -53.54 3.11 -10.94
CA CYS A 16 -52.79 3.67 -12.07
C CYS A 16 -52.19 5.04 -11.75
N CYS A 17 -52.89 5.91 -11.02
CA CYS A 17 -52.42 7.23 -10.63
C CYS A 17 -51.32 7.11 -9.57
N CYS A 18 -51.48 6.25 -8.56
CA CYS A 18 -50.42 5.91 -7.62
C CYS A 18 -49.21 5.29 -8.33
N PHE A 19 -49.40 4.43 -9.34
CA PHE A 19 -48.29 3.92 -10.17
C PHE A 19 -47.61 5.01 -11.00
N HIS A 20 -48.35 6.02 -11.47
CA HIS A 20 -47.81 7.13 -12.24
C HIS A 20 -47.10 8.18 -11.37
N LEU A 21 -47.61 8.45 -10.17
CA LEU A 21 -47.02 9.37 -9.20
C LEU A 21 -45.85 8.73 -8.42
N ALA A 22 -45.85 7.40 -8.27
CA ALA A 22 -44.71 6.64 -7.76
C ALA A 22 -43.70 6.22 -8.85
N ARG A 23 -43.86 6.66 -10.11
CA ARG A 23 -42.73 6.60 -11.05
C ARG A 23 -41.64 7.55 -10.55
N PRO A 24 -40.43 7.06 -10.24
CA PRO A 24 -39.33 7.96 -9.92
C PRO A 24 -39.09 8.87 -11.12
N ARG A 25 -38.71 10.13 -10.85
CA ARG A 25 -38.22 11.07 -11.89
C ARG A 25 -37.20 10.33 -12.73
N THR A 26 -37.54 10.04 -13.99
CA THR A 26 -36.64 9.33 -14.88
C THR A 26 -35.44 10.20 -15.15
N SER A 27 -34.23 9.68 -14.85
CA SER A 27 -33.00 10.20 -15.47
C SER A 27 -33.23 10.34 -16.98
N ARG A 28 -32.64 11.38 -17.59
CA ARG A 28 -32.72 11.58 -19.05
C ARG A 28 -32.02 10.46 -19.82
N LEU A 29 -31.24 9.62 -19.15
CA LEU A 29 -30.42 8.55 -19.73
C LEU A 29 -31.05 7.16 -19.52
N PRO A 30 -30.91 6.26 -20.50
CA PRO A 30 -31.40 4.89 -20.40
C PRO A 30 -30.56 4.05 -19.42
N LEU A 31 -31.13 2.95 -18.92
CA LEU A 31 -30.34 1.90 -18.27
C LEU A 31 -29.39 1.22 -19.29
N PRO A 32 -28.28 0.58 -18.84
CA PRO A 32 -27.42 -0.19 -19.74
C PRO A 32 -28.23 -1.25 -20.51
N PRO A 33 -27.88 -1.52 -21.79
CA PRO A 33 -28.62 -2.45 -22.64
C PRO A 33 -28.62 -3.86 -22.06
N GLY A 34 -29.63 -4.67 -22.38
CA GLY A 34 -29.67 -6.05 -21.93
C GLY A 34 -31.00 -6.76 -22.15
N PRO A 35 -31.14 -8.00 -21.64
CA PRO A 35 -32.33 -8.80 -21.85
C PRO A 35 -33.53 -8.22 -21.09
N THR A 36 -34.65 -8.09 -21.79
CA THR A 36 -35.95 -7.78 -21.19
C THR A 36 -36.67 -9.07 -20.80
N LEU A 37 -37.68 -8.97 -19.91
CA LEU A 37 -38.58 -10.08 -19.54
C LEU A 37 -39.27 -10.78 -20.73
N LEU A 38 -39.33 -10.13 -21.89
CA LEU A 38 -39.90 -10.67 -23.14
C LEU A 38 -38.84 -11.24 -24.10
N SER A 39 -37.54 -11.03 -23.85
CA SER A 39 -36.48 -11.27 -24.83
C SER A 39 -35.31 -12.13 -24.35
N GLY A 40 -35.43 -12.78 -23.18
CA GLY A 40 -34.44 -13.75 -22.71
C GLY A 40 -34.95 -14.56 -21.51
N PRO A 41 -34.61 -15.87 -21.41
CA PRO A 41 -34.86 -16.65 -20.20
C PRO A 41 -34.00 -16.13 -19.03
N PHE A 42 -34.41 -16.49 -17.82
CA PHE A 42 -33.54 -16.43 -16.64
C PHE A 42 -32.22 -17.19 -16.94
N PRO A 43 -31.07 -16.81 -16.36
CA PRO A 43 -29.81 -17.49 -16.64
C PRO A 43 -29.90 -19.01 -16.50
N GLU A 44 -29.35 -19.72 -17.49
CA GLU A 44 -29.29 -21.18 -17.50
C GLU A 44 -28.30 -21.70 -16.44
N LYS A 45 -28.08 -23.03 -16.40
CA LYS A 45 -27.23 -23.71 -15.40
C LYS A 45 -25.84 -23.08 -15.15
N ASP A 46 -25.27 -22.39 -16.14
CA ASP A 46 -24.06 -21.58 -15.98
C ASP A 46 -24.38 -20.07 -16.13
N ILE A 47 -24.39 -19.39 -14.98
CA ILE A 47 -24.62 -17.95 -14.86
C ILE A 47 -23.48 -17.14 -15.48
N ALA A 48 -22.23 -17.55 -15.29
CA ALA A 48 -21.05 -16.78 -15.72
C ALA A 48 -20.89 -16.82 -17.25
N THR A 49 -21.08 -17.99 -17.86
CA THR A 49 -21.16 -18.12 -19.33
C THR A 49 -22.38 -17.38 -19.90
N THR A 50 -23.54 -17.41 -19.22
CA THR A 50 -24.71 -16.64 -19.65
C THR A 50 -24.42 -15.14 -19.64
N PHE A 51 -23.83 -14.61 -18.57
CA PHE A 51 -23.39 -13.23 -18.49
C PHE A 51 -22.35 -12.90 -19.58
N ARG A 52 -21.39 -13.79 -19.87
CA ARG A 52 -20.42 -13.60 -20.97
C ARG A 52 -21.13 -13.49 -22.33
N LYS A 53 -22.12 -14.37 -22.61
CA LYS A 53 -22.96 -14.29 -23.82
C LYS A 53 -23.71 -12.95 -23.90
N TRP A 54 -24.22 -12.44 -22.79
CA TRP A 54 -24.90 -11.14 -22.74
C TRP A 54 -23.94 -9.98 -22.95
N ASN A 55 -22.76 -9.97 -22.31
CA ASN A 55 -21.75 -8.94 -22.53
C ASN A 55 -21.24 -8.92 -23.98
N LYS A 56 -21.04 -10.09 -24.61
CA LYS A 56 -20.71 -10.15 -26.06
C LYS A 56 -21.84 -9.63 -26.96
N ARG A 57 -23.11 -9.69 -26.54
CA ARG A 57 -24.28 -9.25 -27.33
C ARG A 57 -24.65 -7.77 -27.13
N TYR A 58 -24.55 -7.28 -25.90
CA TYR A 58 -25.08 -5.97 -25.49
C TYR A 58 -23.98 -4.97 -25.11
N GLY A 59 -22.74 -5.43 -24.87
CA GLY A 59 -21.59 -4.56 -24.62
C GLY A 59 -20.94 -4.73 -23.24
N PRO A 60 -19.99 -3.83 -22.88
CA PRO A 60 -19.14 -3.96 -21.70
C PRO A 60 -19.91 -3.88 -20.37
N VAL A 61 -21.06 -3.22 -20.37
CA VAL A 61 -21.96 -3.10 -19.22
C VAL A 61 -23.38 -3.45 -19.67
N VAL A 62 -23.99 -4.41 -18.99
CA VAL A 62 -25.32 -4.94 -19.32
C VAL A 62 -26.25 -4.76 -18.13
N SER A 63 -27.52 -4.43 -18.34
CA SER A 63 -28.51 -4.45 -17.26
C SER A 63 -29.67 -5.42 -17.50
N PHE A 64 -30.21 -5.96 -16.42
CA PHE A 64 -31.47 -6.71 -16.44
C PHE A 64 -32.25 -6.45 -15.14
N LYS A 65 -33.56 -6.72 -15.16
CA LYS A 65 -34.43 -6.52 -14.00
C LYS A 65 -35.10 -7.81 -13.56
N VAL A 66 -35.18 -8.00 -12.25
CA VAL A 66 -35.97 -9.06 -11.61
C VAL A 66 -36.90 -8.39 -10.60
N GLY A 67 -38.19 -8.36 -10.92
CA GLY A 67 -39.15 -7.53 -10.18
C GLY A 67 -38.77 -6.04 -10.23
N SER A 68 -38.65 -5.43 -9.05
CA SER A 68 -38.16 -4.04 -8.88
C SER A 68 -36.64 -3.91 -8.88
N HIS A 69 -35.89 -5.00 -8.71
CA HIS A 69 -34.44 -4.97 -8.55
C HIS A 69 -33.73 -4.87 -9.91
N THR A 70 -32.73 -3.99 -9.98
CA THR A 70 -31.89 -3.79 -11.16
C THR A 70 -30.53 -4.44 -10.93
N PHE A 71 -30.10 -5.26 -11.86
CA PHE A 71 -28.79 -5.91 -11.88
C PHE A 71 -27.97 -5.32 -13.02
N VAL A 72 -26.68 -5.07 -12.76
CA VAL A 72 -25.72 -4.54 -13.73
C VAL A 72 -24.53 -5.49 -13.79
N VAL A 73 -24.20 -6.00 -14.98
CA VAL A 73 -23.16 -6.99 -15.22
C VAL A 73 -22.02 -6.36 -16.00
N LEU A 74 -20.85 -6.32 -15.39
CA LEU A 74 -19.61 -5.79 -15.96
C LEU A 74 -18.88 -6.94 -16.66
N GLY A 75 -18.72 -6.83 -17.99
CA GLY A 75 -18.10 -7.87 -18.82
C GLY A 75 -16.63 -7.62 -19.15
N THR A 76 -16.20 -6.36 -19.14
CA THR A 76 -14.82 -5.95 -19.44
C THR A 76 -14.09 -5.54 -18.17
N ARG A 77 -12.78 -5.81 -18.11
CA ARG A 77 -11.92 -5.38 -17.00
C ARG A 77 -11.97 -3.86 -16.77
N GLN A 78 -11.97 -3.06 -17.83
CA GLN A 78 -12.01 -1.60 -17.73
C GLN A 78 -13.25 -1.11 -16.96
N ALA A 79 -14.45 -1.59 -17.31
CA ALA A 79 -15.68 -1.25 -16.59
C ALA A 79 -15.64 -1.66 -15.10
N ALA A 80 -15.02 -2.80 -14.77
CA ALA A 80 -14.83 -3.23 -13.39
C ALA A 80 -13.87 -2.30 -12.62
N GLN A 81 -12.78 -1.85 -13.25
CA GLN A 81 -11.85 -0.90 -12.64
C GLN A 81 -12.46 0.50 -12.50
N ASP A 82 -13.19 0.98 -13.51
CA ASP A 82 -13.81 2.29 -13.47
C ASP A 82 -14.89 2.39 -12.36
N LEU A 83 -15.74 1.37 -12.22
CA LEU A 83 -16.82 1.38 -11.23
C LEU A 83 -16.36 0.88 -9.84
N LEU A 84 -15.75 -0.30 -9.75
CA LEU A 84 -15.49 -0.94 -8.45
C LEU A 84 -14.21 -0.44 -7.76
N GLU A 85 -13.25 0.10 -8.53
CA GLU A 85 -11.97 0.60 -8.04
C GLU A 85 -11.94 2.14 -8.01
N LYS A 86 -12.00 2.83 -9.17
CA LYS A 86 -11.94 4.30 -9.22
C LYS A 86 -13.15 4.94 -8.54
N ARG A 87 -14.38 4.48 -8.82
CA ARG A 87 -15.62 4.90 -8.14
C ARG A 87 -15.94 4.05 -6.91
N GLY A 88 -14.92 3.48 -6.26
CA GLY A 88 -15.09 2.58 -5.12
C GLY A 88 -15.84 3.18 -3.92
N SER A 89 -15.97 4.51 -3.79
CA SER A 89 -16.88 5.14 -2.81
C SER A 89 -18.36 4.79 -3.05
N ILE A 90 -18.78 4.71 -4.31
CA ILE A 90 -20.17 4.44 -4.72
C ILE A 90 -20.47 2.94 -4.70
N TYR A 91 -19.53 2.13 -5.20
CA TYR A 91 -19.78 0.71 -5.50
C TYR A 91 -19.24 -0.28 -4.46
N SER A 92 -18.66 0.15 -3.34
CA SER A 92 -18.11 -0.79 -2.33
C SER A 92 -19.13 -1.39 -1.36
N SER A 93 -20.44 -1.15 -1.53
CA SER A 93 -21.46 -1.78 -0.68
C SER A 93 -21.85 -3.17 -1.19
N ARG A 94 -22.71 -3.86 -0.45
CA ARG A 94 -23.22 -5.20 -0.75
C ARG A 94 -24.74 -5.18 -0.94
N PRO A 95 -25.30 -6.01 -1.84
CA PRO A 95 -26.74 -6.15 -1.94
C PRO A 95 -27.33 -6.66 -0.62
N PRO A 96 -28.48 -6.14 -0.17
CA PRO A 96 -29.14 -6.68 1.00
C PRO A 96 -29.61 -8.12 0.73
N SER A 97 -29.31 -9.03 1.65
CA SER A 97 -29.78 -10.42 1.61
C SER A 97 -30.41 -10.75 2.97
N VAL A 98 -31.72 -11.02 2.98
CA VAL A 98 -32.46 -11.28 4.21
C VAL A 98 -32.00 -12.58 4.85
N TRP A 99 -31.75 -13.64 4.07
CA TRP A 99 -31.37 -14.92 4.65
C TRP A 99 -29.91 -14.92 5.18
N MET A 100 -28.96 -14.34 4.43
CA MET A 100 -27.57 -14.24 4.91
C MET A 100 -27.42 -13.21 6.02
N ASP A 101 -27.86 -11.97 5.81
CA ASP A 101 -27.56 -10.86 6.74
C ASP A 101 -28.33 -10.99 8.05
N LYS A 102 -29.64 -11.28 7.99
CA LYS A 102 -30.52 -11.28 9.17
C LYS A 102 -30.49 -12.60 9.97
N TYR A 103 -30.31 -13.74 9.31
CA TYR A 103 -30.45 -15.06 9.96
C TYR A 103 -29.13 -15.81 10.11
N LEU A 104 -28.30 -15.89 9.06
CA LEU A 104 -27.09 -16.72 9.06
C LEU A 104 -25.85 -16.02 9.63
N ASN A 105 -25.65 -14.76 9.28
CA ASN A 105 -24.47 -13.98 9.66
C ASN A 105 -24.77 -12.95 10.75
N LYS A 106 -26.05 -12.58 10.91
CA LYS A 106 -26.54 -11.52 11.83
C LYS A 106 -25.73 -10.22 11.75
N GLY A 107 -25.36 -9.81 10.54
CA GLY A 107 -24.52 -8.64 10.25
C GLY A 107 -23.00 -8.82 10.42
N LEU A 108 -22.52 -9.92 11.03
CA LEU A 108 -21.12 -10.04 11.46
C LEU A 108 -20.10 -10.39 10.35
N ALA A 109 -20.54 -10.98 9.23
CA ALA A 109 -19.64 -11.42 8.15
C ALA A 109 -19.15 -10.25 7.27
N ALA A 110 -17.88 -9.87 7.39
CA ALA A 110 -17.30 -8.69 6.75
C ALA A 110 -17.23 -8.78 5.22
N ALA A 111 -17.22 -9.98 4.62
CA ALA A 111 -17.32 -10.15 3.17
C ALA A 111 -18.67 -9.67 2.62
N PHE A 112 -19.75 -9.86 3.39
CA PHE A 112 -21.15 -9.58 2.99
C PHE A 112 -21.73 -8.30 3.65
N MET A 113 -21.12 -7.81 4.72
CA MET A 113 -21.50 -6.58 5.41
C MET A 113 -21.55 -5.37 4.44
N PRO A 114 -22.58 -4.50 4.50
CA PRO A 114 -22.67 -3.25 3.74
C PRO A 114 -21.46 -2.32 3.94
N TYR A 115 -21.26 -1.34 3.05
CA TYR A 115 -20.17 -0.38 3.21
C TYR A 115 -20.49 0.61 4.35
N GLY A 116 -19.66 0.63 5.39
CA GLY A 116 -19.88 1.49 6.56
C GLY A 116 -18.70 1.52 7.54
N PRO A 117 -18.85 2.20 8.70
CA PRO A 117 -17.81 2.26 9.74
C PRO A 117 -17.39 0.88 10.24
N GLU A 118 -18.34 -0.03 10.50
CA GLU A 118 -18.09 -1.38 10.99
C GLU A 118 -17.31 -2.24 9.97
N TRP A 119 -17.66 -2.15 8.68
CA TRP A 119 -16.89 -2.81 7.64
C TRP A 119 -15.47 -2.25 7.54
N ARG A 120 -15.29 -0.94 7.72
CA ARG A 120 -13.95 -0.31 7.75
C ARG A 120 -13.12 -0.77 8.95
N LEU A 121 -13.73 -1.04 10.10
CA LEU A 121 -13.08 -1.64 11.27
C LEU A 121 -12.60 -3.07 10.97
N ASN A 122 -13.51 -3.94 10.52
CA ASN A 122 -13.16 -5.30 10.09
C ASN A 122 -12.08 -5.32 9.00
N ARG A 123 -12.14 -4.39 8.03
CA ARG A 123 -11.12 -4.28 6.98
C ARG A 123 -9.75 -3.82 7.52
N ARG A 124 -9.71 -2.97 8.54
CA ARG A 124 -8.46 -2.62 9.24
C ARG A 124 -7.91 -3.81 10.02
N LEU A 125 -8.76 -4.55 10.73
CA LEU A 125 -8.39 -5.79 11.43
C LEU A 125 -7.74 -6.79 10.44
N HIS A 126 -8.43 -7.12 9.35
CA HIS A 126 -7.90 -7.99 8.29
C HIS A 126 -6.58 -7.45 7.72
N GLY A 127 -6.48 -6.14 7.45
CA GLY A 127 -5.26 -5.51 6.95
C GLY A 127 -4.08 -5.56 7.94
N SER A 128 -4.36 -5.54 9.24
CA SER A 128 -3.35 -5.62 10.31
C SER A 128 -2.76 -7.03 10.51
N LEU A 129 -3.41 -8.05 9.95
CA LEU A 129 -2.97 -9.45 9.98
C LEU A 129 -2.42 -9.89 8.61
N LEU A 130 -3.03 -9.43 7.51
CA LEU A 130 -2.73 -9.86 6.13
C LEU A 130 -1.92 -8.84 5.33
N SER A 131 -1.17 -7.97 6.00
CA SER A 131 -0.23 -7.04 5.35
C SER A 131 0.91 -7.79 4.65
N ALA A 132 1.69 -7.06 3.82
CA ALA A 132 2.89 -7.58 3.17
C ALA A 132 3.90 -8.20 4.16
N HIS A 133 4.25 -7.43 5.20
CA HIS A 133 5.21 -7.81 6.22
C HIS A 133 4.77 -9.07 6.98
N HIS A 134 3.55 -9.04 7.54
CA HIS A 134 2.97 -10.17 8.27
C HIS A 134 2.87 -11.44 7.42
N THR A 135 2.43 -11.33 6.15
CA THR A 135 2.35 -12.51 5.26
C THR A 135 3.73 -13.12 5.01
N ASN A 136 4.78 -12.30 4.89
CA ASN A 136 6.14 -12.82 4.73
C ASN A 136 6.61 -13.59 5.98
N ALA A 137 6.26 -13.14 7.19
CA ALA A 137 6.56 -13.87 8.42
C ALA A 137 5.85 -15.24 8.49
N TYR A 138 4.65 -15.37 7.90
CA TYR A 138 3.89 -16.64 7.88
C TYR A 138 4.46 -17.70 6.93
N ARG A 139 5.41 -17.34 6.05
CA ARG A 139 6.05 -18.28 5.12
C ARG A 139 6.70 -19.46 5.82
N HIS A 140 7.28 -19.27 7.00
CA HIS A 140 7.90 -20.36 7.78
C HIS A 140 6.86 -21.44 8.18
N LEU A 141 5.64 -21.04 8.53
CA LEU A 141 4.56 -21.98 8.80
C LEU A 141 4.08 -22.68 7.52
N GLN A 142 3.92 -21.93 6.42
CA GLN A 142 3.54 -22.50 5.12
C GLN A 142 4.59 -23.49 4.60
N ASP A 143 5.87 -23.25 4.88
CA ASP A 143 7.00 -24.14 4.60
C ASP A 143 6.93 -25.44 5.42
N ILE A 144 6.69 -25.37 6.73
CA ILE A 144 6.54 -26.56 7.58
C ILE A 144 5.32 -27.40 7.14
N GLN A 145 4.15 -26.78 7.01
CA GLN A 145 2.94 -27.54 6.67
C GLN A 145 2.97 -28.12 5.25
N SER A 146 3.66 -27.46 4.30
CA SER A 146 3.84 -28.05 2.97
C SER A 146 4.83 -29.22 2.97
N LYS A 147 5.80 -29.30 3.90
CA LYS A 147 6.62 -30.51 4.10
C LYS A 147 5.79 -31.67 4.63
N HIS A 148 4.89 -31.42 5.59
CA HIS A 148 3.94 -32.43 6.08
C HIS A 148 3.03 -32.94 4.96
N LEU A 149 2.52 -32.02 4.13
CA LEU A 149 1.70 -32.35 2.95
C LEU A 149 2.43 -33.31 1.99
N LEU A 150 3.71 -33.06 1.66
CA LEU A 150 4.48 -34.01 0.82
C LEU A 150 4.63 -35.38 1.49
N HIS A 151 4.82 -35.42 2.81
CA HIS A 151 4.94 -36.67 3.55
C HIS A 151 3.64 -37.49 3.52
N GLU A 152 2.47 -36.84 3.57
CA GLU A 152 1.17 -37.51 3.39
C GLU A 152 1.01 -38.09 1.98
N PHE A 153 1.45 -37.36 0.95
CA PHE A 153 1.43 -37.85 -0.43
C PHE A 153 2.31 -39.08 -0.71
N LEU A 154 3.17 -39.48 0.23
CA LEU A 154 3.88 -40.77 0.17
C LEU A 154 2.99 -41.97 0.58
N SER A 155 1.84 -41.73 1.21
CA SER A 155 0.98 -42.77 1.77
C SER A 155 -0.48 -42.75 1.28
N THR A 156 -0.95 -41.67 0.64
CA THR A 156 -2.29 -41.56 0.09
C THR A 156 -2.33 -40.82 -1.25
N ASN A 157 -3.30 -41.20 -2.11
CA ASN A 157 -3.66 -40.47 -3.33
C ASN A 157 -4.83 -39.50 -3.12
N ASP A 158 -5.41 -39.40 -1.90
CA ASP A 158 -6.49 -38.45 -1.59
C ASP A 158 -5.96 -37.02 -1.44
N PHE A 159 -5.64 -36.41 -2.58
CA PHE A 159 -5.16 -35.04 -2.67
C PHE A 159 -6.18 -34.02 -2.16
N SER A 160 -7.48 -34.31 -2.29
CA SER A 160 -8.54 -33.41 -1.83
C SER A 160 -8.52 -33.28 -0.30
N HIS A 161 -8.41 -34.41 0.40
CA HIS A 161 -8.26 -34.45 1.85
C HIS A 161 -6.95 -33.80 2.31
N CYS A 162 -5.82 -34.17 1.70
CA CYS A 162 -4.51 -33.61 2.03
C CYS A 162 -4.43 -32.08 1.82
N PHE A 163 -5.00 -31.53 0.75
CA PHE A 163 -5.09 -30.08 0.57
C PHE A 163 -6.02 -29.40 1.57
N HIS A 164 -7.11 -30.06 1.98
CA HIS A 164 -7.93 -29.57 3.09
C HIS A 164 -7.16 -29.55 4.40
N GLN A 165 -6.41 -30.61 4.73
CA GLN A 165 -5.57 -30.69 5.93
C GLN A 165 -4.48 -29.60 5.93
N TYR A 166 -3.70 -29.45 4.84
CA TYR A 166 -2.69 -28.41 4.73
C TYR A 166 -3.26 -27.00 4.96
N THR A 167 -4.36 -26.67 4.28
CA THR A 167 -4.96 -25.33 4.37
C THR A 167 -5.61 -25.09 5.74
N SER A 168 -6.25 -26.12 6.32
CA SER A 168 -6.75 -26.10 7.69
C SER A 168 -5.63 -25.91 8.70
N ASP A 169 -4.54 -26.68 8.65
CA ASP A 169 -3.44 -26.62 9.61
C ASP A 169 -2.72 -25.26 9.58
N VAL A 170 -2.53 -24.67 8.40
CA VAL A 170 -2.00 -23.30 8.27
C VAL A 170 -2.96 -22.29 8.92
N MET A 171 -4.25 -22.30 8.56
CA MET A 171 -5.20 -21.32 9.07
C MET A 171 -5.52 -21.50 10.56
N PHE A 172 -5.61 -22.73 11.06
CA PHE A 172 -5.88 -23.03 12.47
C PHE A 172 -4.70 -22.61 13.36
N THR A 173 -3.46 -22.87 12.89
CA THR A 173 -2.25 -22.42 13.59
C THR A 173 -2.16 -20.88 13.59
N LEU A 174 -2.42 -20.21 12.47
CA LEU A 174 -2.39 -18.74 12.42
C LEU A 174 -3.47 -18.11 13.29
N VAL A 175 -4.72 -18.58 13.20
CA VAL A 175 -5.86 -17.94 13.86
C VAL A 175 -5.88 -18.23 15.37
N TYR A 176 -5.67 -19.50 15.75
CA TYR A 176 -5.88 -19.99 17.12
C TYR A 176 -4.62 -20.54 17.80
N GLY A 177 -3.47 -20.59 17.12
CA GLY A 177 -2.20 -21.08 17.69
C GLY A 177 -2.11 -22.60 17.80
N LYS A 178 -3.17 -23.32 17.44
CA LYS A 178 -3.24 -24.78 17.47
C LYS A 178 -2.75 -25.38 16.16
N GLY A 179 -1.72 -26.23 16.24
CA GLY A 179 -1.38 -27.12 15.14
C GLY A 179 -2.38 -28.26 14.97
N ARG A 180 -2.24 -29.02 13.88
CA ARG A 180 -2.95 -30.25 13.50
C ARG A 180 -3.70 -30.93 14.66
N GLY A 181 -5.01 -31.10 14.49
CA GLY A 181 -5.95 -31.51 15.55
C GLY A 181 -5.41 -32.61 16.46
N LYS A 182 -4.98 -32.24 17.67
CA LYS A 182 -4.40 -33.16 18.66
C LYS A 182 -5.47 -33.92 19.47
N ASP A 183 -6.74 -33.57 19.28
CA ASP A 183 -7.91 -34.09 19.98
C ASP A 183 -9.10 -34.23 19.01
N ASP A 184 -10.00 -35.17 19.29
CA ASP A 184 -11.24 -35.41 18.54
C ASP A 184 -12.22 -34.22 18.66
N ASN A 185 -12.15 -33.47 19.76
CA ASN A 185 -13.02 -32.31 19.98
C ASN A 185 -12.71 -31.15 19.03
N ASP A 186 -11.43 -30.90 18.73
CA ASP A 186 -11.04 -29.88 17.75
C ASP A 186 -11.48 -30.29 16.34
N HIS A 187 -11.31 -31.55 15.93
CA HIS A 187 -11.87 -32.06 14.67
C HIS A 187 -13.39 -31.88 14.58
N ARG A 188 -14.12 -32.18 15.67
CA ARG A 188 -15.57 -31.98 15.75
C ARG A 188 -15.95 -30.51 15.61
N ARG A 189 -15.22 -29.58 16.25
CA ARG A 189 -15.42 -28.13 16.12
C ARG A 189 -15.17 -27.65 14.69
N LEU A 190 -14.13 -28.14 14.04
CA LEU A 190 -13.81 -27.80 12.64
C LEU A 190 -14.87 -28.30 11.66
N GLU A 191 -15.39 -29.51 11.85
CA GLU A 191 -16.49 -30.03 11.01
C GLU A 191 -17.75 -29.16 11.14
N GLN A 192 -18.05 -28.64 12.33
CA GLN A 192 -19.18 -27.73 12.55
C GLN A 192 -18.99 -26.34 11.91
N ILE A 193 -17.74 -25.88 11.76
CA ILE A 193 -17.41 -24.68 10.98
C ILE A 193 -17.57 -24.96 9.48
N ASN A 194 -17.14 -26.14 9.02
CA ASN A 194 -17.30 -26.58 7.64
C ASN A 194 -18.78 -26.82 7.24
N GLU A 195 -19.63 -27.26 8.16
CA GLU A 195 -21.09 -27.33 7.96
C GLU A 195 -21.67 -25.95 7.58
N MET A 196 -21.25 -24.86 8.24
CA MET A 196 -21.65 -23.50 7.92
C MET A 196 -21.21 -23.09 6.51
N ALA A 197 -19.94 -23.31 6.16
CA ALA A 197 -19.43 -23.04 4.81
C ALA A 197 -20.18 -23.85 3.74
N GLY A 198 -20.43 -25.13 4.01
CA GLY A 198 -21.22 -26.02 3.16
C GLY A 198 -22.67 -25.58 3.00
N PHE A 199 -23.31 -25.05 4.07
CA PHE A 199 -24.66 -24.49 4.01
C PHE A 199 -24.71 -23.21 3.17
N VAL A 200 -23.72 -22.31 3.28
CA VAL A 200 -23.62 -21.13 2.40
C VAL A 200 -23.48 -21.55 0.94
N LEU A 201 -22.56 -22.48 0.64
CA LEU A 201 -22.29 -22.94 -0.73
C LEU A 201 -23.47 -23.71 -1.35
N LYS A 202 -24.23 -24.47 -0.55
CA LYS A 202 -25.46 -25.18 -0.97
C LYS A 202 -26.73 -24.32 -0.88
N GLY A 203 -26.64 -23.13 -0.28
CA GLY A 203 -27.77 -22.30 0.19
C GLY A 203 -28.58 -21.59 -0.89
N THR A 204 -28.25 -21.76 -2.17
CA THR A 204 -28.96 -21.18 -3.33
C THR A 204 -30.25 -21.92 -3.67
N SER A 205 -31.10 -22.14 -2.65
CA SER A 205 -32.47 -22.61 -2.86
C SER A 205 -33.27 -21.54 -3.61
N PHE A 206 -34.21 -21.96 -4.45
CA PHE A 206 -35.19 -21.05 -5.08
C PHE A 206 -35.86 -20.12 -4.03
N TRP A 207 -36.10 -20.64 -2.82
CA TRP A 207 -36.75 -19.93 -1.73
C TRP A 207 -35.91 -18.81 -1.10
N THR A 208 -34.58 -18.96 -0.98
CA THR A 208 -33.71 -17.92 -0.41
C THR A 208 -33.59 -16.73 -1.38
N ILE A 209 -33.40 -17.03 -2.67
CA ILE A 209 -33.40 -16.02 -3.75
C ILE A 209 -34.75 -15.28 -3.82
N LEU A 210 -35.87 -16.00 -3.71
CA LEU A 210 -37.21 -15.40 -3.77
C LEU A 210 -37.48 -14.43 -2.60
N ILE A 211 -36.92 -14.69 -1.42
CA ILE A 211 -37.08 -13.83 -0.24
C ILE A 211 -36.20 -12.58 -0.33
N ASP A 212 -35.01 -12.69 -0.90
CA ASP A 212 -34.15 -11.52 -1.17
C ASP A 212 -34.76 -10.60 -2.25
N LEU A 213 -35.42 -11.19 -3.26
CA LEU A 213 -36.17 -10.44 -4.28
C LEU A 213 -37.50 -9.85 -3.78
N PHE A 214 -38.13 -10.50 -2.79
CA PHE A 214 -39.40 -10.05 -2.20
C PHE A 214 -39.36 -10.10 -0.67
N PRO A 215 -38.68 -9.17 0.02
CA PRO A 215 -38.50 -9.19 1.48
C PRO A 215 -39.80 -9.17 2.29
N ILE A 216 -40.95 -8.82 1.70
CA ILE A 216 -42.27 -8.94 2.35
C ILE A 216 -42.63 -10.40 2.69
N LEU A 217 -42.13 -11.38 1.91
CA LEU A 217 -42.27 -12.81 2.19
C LEU A 217 -41.60 -13.21 3.51
N ASP A 218 -40.67 -12.38 4.01
CA ASP A 218 -40.04 -12.59 5.31
C ASP A 218 -41.04 -12.51 6.48
N ARG A 219 -42.19 -11.86 6.29
CA ARG A 219 -43.22 -11.75 7.33
C ARG A 219 -44.03 -13.03 7.54
N LEU A 220 -43.90 -14.04 6.68
CA LEU A 220 -44.65 -15.30 6.82
C LEU A 220 -44.17 -16.13 8.04
N PRO A 221 -45.07 -16.91 8.67
CA PRO A 221 -44.75 -17.72 9.84
C PRO A 221 -43.59 -18.70 9.63
N ARG A 222 -42.88 -19.04 10.72
CA ARG A 222 -41.71 -19.96 10.70
C ARG A 222 -41.99 -21.33 10.07
N THR A 223 -43.24 -21.79 10.06
CA THR A 223 -43.66 -23.05 9.44
C THR A 223 -43.42 -23.11 7.93
N PHE A 224 -43.44 -21.98 7.22
CA PHE A 224 -43.15 -21.90 5.79
C PHE A 224 -41.64 -21.92 5.49
N TRP A 225 -40.81 -21.53 6.45
CA TRP A 225 -39.41 -21.21 6.25
C TRP A 225 -38.50 -22.01 7.19
N LYS A 226 -38.49 -23.35 7.03
CA LYS A 226 -37.67 -24.27 7.85
C LYS A 226 -36.19 -23.87 7.87
N TRP A 227 -35.67 -23.40 6.74
CA TRP A 227 -34.30 -22.91 6.57
C TRP A 227 -33.91 -21.80 7.56
N ARG A 228 -34.87 -21.04 8.13
CA ARG A 228 -34.57 -20.01 9.15
C ARG A 228 -34.11 -20.61 10.46
N THR A 229 -34.80 -21.66 10.91
CA THR A 229 -34.46 -22.32 12.17
C THR A 229 -33.07 -22.95 12.03
N GLU A 230 -32.81 -23.55 10.88
CA GLU A 230 -31.50 -24.11 10.50
C GLU A 230 -30.41 -23.03 10.44
N ALA A 231 -30.62 -21.92 9.72
CA ALA A 231 -29.66 -20.83 9.61
C ALA A 231 -29.35 -20.15 10.97
N VAL A 232 -30.36 -19.92 11.81
CA VAL A 232 -30.16 -19.35 13.16
C VAL A 232 -29.44 -20.34 14.07
N TRP A 233 -29.83 -21.62 14.06
CA TRP A 233 -29.14 -22.66 14.83
C TRP A 233 -27.68 -22.81 14.41
N LEU A 234 -27.41 -22.77 13.11
CA LEU A 234 -26.07 -22.87 12.55
C LEU A 234 -25.23 -21.64 12.92
N HIS A 235 -25.80 -20.43 12.86
CA HIS A 235 -25.16 -19.22 13.38
C HIS A 235 -24.79 -19.37 14.86
N ASP A 236 -25.76 -19.71 15.71
CA ASP A 236 -25.57 -19.79 17.17
C ASP A 236 -24.48 -20.82 17.51
N LYS A 237 -24.50 -21.96 16.82
CA LYS A 237 -23.49 -23.03 16.93
C LYS A 237 -22.10 -22.56 16.48
N THR A 238 -21.98 -21.95 15.30
CA THR A 238 -20.70 -21.45 14.77
C THR A 238 -20.13 -20.33 15.65
N MET A 239 -20.97 -19.43 16.17
CA MET A 239 -20.54 -18.35 17.06
C MET A 239 -19.98 -18.89 18.38
N ILE A 240 -20.62 -19.91 18.97
CA ILE A 240 -20.09 -20.61 20.16
C ILE A 240 -18.70 -21.19 19.86
N VAL A 241 -18.54 -21.92 18.75
CA VAL A 241 -17.25 -22.52 18.38
C VAL A 241 -16.17 -21.46 18.13
N TYR A 242 -16.45 -20.40 17.37
CA TYR A 242 -15.49 -19.32 17.14
C TYR A 242 -15.04 -18.65 18.43
N ARG A 243 -15.97 -18.43 19.37
CA ARG A 243 -15.66 -17.86 20.68
C ARG A 243 -14.82 -18.80 21.54
N GLU A 244 -15.22 -20.07 21.66
CA GLU A 244 -14.42 -21.09 22.38
C GLU A 244 -13.00 -21.18 21.83
N CYS A 245 -12.84 -21.24 20.51
CA CYS A 245 -11.53 -21.31 19.89
C CYS A 245 -10.68 -20.04 20.11
N CYS A 246 -11.27 -18.84 20.08
CA CYS A 246 -10.57 -17.59 20.39
C CYS A 246 -10.20 -17.50 21.89
N ASP A 247 -11.09 -17.86 22.80
CA ASP A 247 -10.85 -17.85 24.25
C ASP A 247 -9.75 -18.86 24.63
N GLU A 248 -9.77 -20.06 24.04
CA GLU A 248 -8.67 -21.05 24.15
C GLU A 248 -7.36 -20.54 23.52
N ALA A 249 -7.42 -19.83 22.40
CA ALA A 249 -6.24 -19.26 21.74
C ALA A 249 -5.58 -18.12 22.53
N LEU A 250 -6.36 -17.37 23.33
CA LEU A 250 -5.82 -16.41 24.29
C LEU A 250 -5.07 -17.11 25.44
N ALA A 251 -5.58 -18.26 25.90
CA ALA A 251 -5.00 -19.04 26.99
C ALA A 251 -3.81 -19.93 26.57
N ALA A 252 -3.66 -20.25 25.28
CA ALA A 252 -2.50 -20.98 24.75
C ALA A 252 -1.18 -20.25 25.05
N GLU A 253 -0.03 -20.94 25.01
CA GLU A 253 1.28 -20.28 25.20
C GLU A 253 1.78 -19.59 23.92
N CYS A 254 1.58 -20.22 22.76
CA CYS A 254 2.05 -19.76 21.45
C CYS A 254 1.42 -18.44 20.98
N TRP A 255 2.10 -17.73 20.07
CA TRP A 255 1.54 -16.59 19.35
C TRP A 255 0.50 -17.03 18.31
N ASN A 256 -0.54 -16.21 18.11
CA ASN A 256 -1.61 -16.42 17.13
C ASN A 256 -2.37 -15.10 16.87
N TRP A 257 -3.20 -15.06 15.83
CA TRP A 257 -3.99 -13.87 15.48
C TRP A 257 -4.99 -13.47 16.56
N SER A 258 -5.62 -14.43 17.26
CA SER A 258 -6.56 -14.12 18.35
C SER A 258 -5.90 -13.32 19.49
N LYS A 259 -4.62 -13.57 19.78
CA LYS A 259 -3.80 -12.74 20.69
C LYS A 259 -3.30 -11.45 20.03
N GLU A 260 -2.85 -11.52 18.79
CA GLU A 260 -2.32 -10.36 18.06
C GLU A 260 -3.35 -9.22 17.93
N VAL A 261 -4.63 -9.56 17.80
CA VAL A 261 -5.70 -8.55 17.69
C VAL A 261 -6.02 -7.87 19.03
N THR A 262 -5.84 -8.52 20.18
CA THR A 262 -6.11 -7.87 21.49
C THR A 262 -5.07 -6.81 21.85
N GLN A 263 -3.88 -6.88 21.25
CA GLN A 263 -2.82 -5.87 21.42
C GLN A 263 -3.03 -4.63 20.53
N LYS A 264 -4.05 -4.61 19.66
CA LYS A 264 -4.28 -3.54 18.69
C LYS A 264 -5.44 -2.62 19.13
N PRO A 265 -5.18 -1.33 19.47
CA PRO A 265 -6.21 -0.44 20.03
C PRO A 265 -7.36 -0.13 19.06
N ASP A 266 -7.15 -0.30 17.75
CA ASP A 266 -8.23 -0.23 16.74
C ASP A 266 -9.26 -1.36 16.86
N VAL A 267 -8.88 -2.51 17.44
CA VAL A 267 -9.74 -3.69 17.63
C VAL A 267 -10.64 -3.54 18.86
N MET A 268 -10.18 -2.81 19.89
CA MET A 268 -10.94 -2.50 21.11
C MET A 268 -12.23 -1.67 20.86
N GLN A 269 -12.47 -1.25 19.61
CA GLN A 269 -13.71 -0.60 19.17
C GLN A 269 -14.81 -1.60 18.74
N LEU A 270 -14.49 -2.88 18.57
CA LEU A 270 -15.43 -3.95 18.24
C LEU A 270 -15.72 -4.83 19.48
N PRO A 271 -16.96 -5.33 19.65
CA PRO A 271 -17.24 -6.39 20.62
C PRO A 271 -16.40 -7.64 20.33
N TRP A 272 -16.00 -8.37 21.38
CA TRP A 272 -15.19 -9.59 21.23
C TRP A 272 -15.85 -10.62 20.31
N ASP A 273 -17.17 -10.79 20.38
CA ASP A 273 -17.91 -11.70 19.49
C ASP A 273 -17.76 -11.31 18.00
N ASN A 274 -17.75 -10.02 17.66
CA ASN A 274 -17.49 -9.56 16.28
C ASN A 274 -16.04 -9.87 15.85
N VAL A 275 -15.08 -9.77 16.76
CA VAL A 275 -13.66 -10.10 16.52
C VAL A 275 -13.49 -11.61 16.29
N CYS A 276 -14.06 -12.45 17.15
CA CYS A 276 -14.08 -13.91 16.99
C CYS A 276 -14.74 -14.31 15.66
N TYR A 277 -15.84 -13.68 15.29
CA TYR A 277 -16.53 -13.94 14.02
C TYR A 277 -15.68 -13.53 12.81
N SER A 278 -15.01 -12.38 12.85
CA SER A 278 -14.08 -11.91 11.80
C SER A 278 -12.88 -12.85 11.64
N LEU A 279 -12.31 -13.35 12.74
CA LEU A 279 -11.22 -14.33 12.72
C LEU A 279 -11.67 -15.69 12.18
N GLY A 280 -12.87 -16.15 12.57
CA GLY A 280 -13.50 -17.35 12.03
C GLY A 280 -13.84 -17.25 10.53
N GLU A 281 -14.27 -16.07 10.05
CA GLU A 281 -14.47 -15.80 8.62
C GLU A 281 -13.15 -15.90 7.84
N LEU A 282 -12.05 -15.35 8.37
CA LEU A 282 -10.72 -15.50 7.76
C LEU A 282 -10.28 -16.97 7.70
N TYR A 283 -10.52 -17.74 8.78
CA TYR A 283 -10.25 -19.18 8.84
C TYR A 283 -10.96 -19.92 7.69
N VAL A 284 -12.28 -19.80 7.57
CA VAL A 284 -13.09 -20.46 6.53
C VAL A 284 -12.66 -20.02 5.13
N ALA A 285 -12.44 -18.72 4.92
CA ALA A 285 -12.06 -18.18 3.62
C ALA A 285 -10.70 -18.70 3.12
N GLY A 286 -9.73 -18.88 4.03
CA GLY A 286 -8.38 -19.36 3.69
C GLY A 286 -8.33 -20.83 3.26
N ILE A 287 -9.26 -21.66 3.76
CA ILE A 287 -9.26 -23.12 3.56
C ILE A 287 -9.79 -23.49 2.17
N HIS A 288 -11.11 -23.33 1.97
CA HIS A 288 -11.75 -23.88 0.78
C HIS A 288 -11.23 -23.23 -0.51
N THR A 289 -10.96 -21.92 -0.50
CA THR A 289 -10.53 -21.20 -1.71
C THR A 289 -9.15 -21.64 -2.19
N THR A 290 -8.19 -21.82 -1.29
CA THR A 290 -6.83 -22.28 -1.62
C THR A 290 -6.86 -23.74 -2.04
N LYS A 291 -7.61 -24.59 -1.31
CA LYS A 291 -7.84 -26.01 -1.66
C LYS A 291 -8.32 -26.17 -3.11
N MET A 292 -9.37 -25.45 -3.50
CA MET A 292 -9.96 -25.57 -4.84
C MET A 292 -9.00 -25.20 -5.99
N VAL A 293 -8.04 -24.29 -5.76
CA VAL A 293 -7.01 -23.97 -6.77
C VAL A 293 -5.92 -25.06 -6.83
N LEU A 294 -5.62 -25.73 -5.71
CA LEU A 294 -4.71 -26.89 -5.70
C LEU A 294 -5.34 -28.12 -6.36
N GLU A 295 -6.65 -28.34 -6.17
CA GLU A 295 -7.42 -29.36 -6.89
C GLU A 295 -7.44 -29.08 -8.40
N LEU A 296 -7.62 -27.82 -8.79
CA LEU A 296 -7.51 -27.38 -10.18
C LEU A 296 -6.09 -27.63 -10.75
N PHE A 297 -5.03 -27.44 -9.97
CA PHE A 297 -3.67 -27.76 -10.38
C PHE A 297 -3.46 -29.26 -10.63
N VAL A 298 -4.03 -30.15 -9.81
CA VAL A 298 -4.01 -31.61 -10.05
C VAL A 298 -4.71 -31.96 -11.36
N MET A 299 -5.90 -31.40 -11.62
CA MET A 299 -6.63 -31.60 -12.87
C MET A 299 -5.83 -31.10 -14.10
N VAL A 300 -5.24 -29.90 -14.01
CA VAL A 300 -4.37 -29.34 -15.05
C VAL A 300 -3.13 -30.20 -15.27
N SER A 301 -2.58 -30.83 -14.23
CA SER A 301 -1.39 -31.67 -14.36
C SER A 301 -1.63 -32.90 -15.24
N ILE A 302 -2.85 -33.44 -15.23
CA ILE A 302 -3.27 -34.57 -16.05
C ILE A 302 -3.64 -34.12 -17.48
N LEU A 303 -4.36 -33.00 -17.62
CA LEU A 303 -4.80 -32.47 -18.91
C LEU A 303 -3.65 -31.87 -19.75
N TYR A 304 -2.64 -31.29 -19.09
CA TYR A 304 -1.56 -30.53 -19.72
C TYR A 304 -0.16 -31.04 -19.29
N PRO A 305 0.19 -32.33 -19.52
CA PRO A 305 1.46 -32.92 -19.06
C PRO A 305 2.71 -32.28 -19.69
N GLY A 306 2.57 -31.63 -20.85
CA GLY A 306 3.65 -30.82 -21.44
C GLY A 306 3.98 -29.58 -20.61
N VAL A 307 2.99 -28.95 -20.00
CA VAL A 307 3.17 -27.83 -19.06
C VAL A 307 3.87 -28.30 -17.80
N VAL A 308 3.43 -29.41 -17.21
CA VAL A 308 4.04 -30.02 -16.02
C VAL A 308 5.52 -30.30 -16.27
N ARG A 309 5.86 -30.99 -17.37
CA ARG A 309 7.24 -31.34 -17.72
C ARG A 309 8.15 -30.11 -17.86
N LYS A 310 7.63 -29.03 -18.46
CA LYS A 310 8.38 -27.77 -18.61
C LYS A 310 8.62 -27.06 -17.26
N ALA A 311 7.67 -27.16 -16.33
CA ALA A 311 7.84 -26.64 -14.97
C ALA A 311 8.78 -27.51 -14.12
N GLN A 312 8.75 -28.83 -14.31
CA GLN A 312 9.74 -29.75 -13.72
C GLN A 312 11.16 -29.43 -14.24
N GLN A 313 11.34 -29.18 -15.54
CA GLN A 313 12.61 -28.74 -16.11
C GLN A 313 13.12 -27.41 -15.53
N GLU A 314 12.22 -26.43 -15.30
CA GLU A 314 12.58 -25.18 -14.59
C GLU A 314 13.08 -25.47 -13.17
N LEU A 315 12.34 -26.27 -12.41
CA LEU A 315 12.71 -26.69 -11.05
C LEU A 315 14.02 -27.51 -10.99
N ASP A 316 14.23 -28.43 -11.91
CA ASP A 316 15.47 -29.22 -12.03
C ASP A 316 16.68 -28.31 -12.29
N SER A 317 16.50 -27.25 -13.08
CA SER A 317 17.57 -26.30 -13.42
C SER A 317 17.91 -25.29 -12.30
N VAL A 318 16.92 -24.89 -11.50
CA VAL A 318 17.04 -23.84 -10.48
C VAL A 318 17.26 -24.39 -9.07
N VAL A 319 16.55 -25.47 -8.74
CA VAL A 319 16.54 -26.12 -7.42
C VAL A 319 17.40 -27.38 -7.42
N GLY A 320 17.27 -28.19 -8.47
CA GLY A 320 17.91 -29.48 -8.60
C GLY A 320 17.44 -30.52 -7.56
N ALA A 321 18.01 -31.72 -7.61
CA ALA A 321 17.61 -32.83 -6.73
C ALA A 321 18.14 -32.72 -5.28
N GLY A 322 19.04 -31.77 -4.98
CA GLY A 322 19.76 -31.71 -3.70
C GLY A 322 19.00 -31.05 -2.54
N ARG A 323 17.88 -30.35 -2.81
CA ARG A 323 17.08 -29.65 -1.80
C ARG A 323 15.63 -29.52 -2.25
N LEU A 324 14.72 -29.33 -1.29
CA LEU A 324 13.35 -28.93 -1.59
C LEU A 324 13.29 -27.46 -2.09
N PRO A 325 12.34 -27.13 -2.98
CA PRO A 325 12.02 -25.73 -3.30
C PRO A 325 11.65 -24.94 -2.04
N SER A 326 12.12 -23.70 -1.93
CA SER A 326 11.82 -22.74 -0.84
C SER A 326 11.17 -21.47 -1.38
N PHE A 327 10.82 -20.54 -0.47
CA PHE A 327 10.33 -19.21 -0.86
C PHE A 327 11.39 -18.30 -1.48
N ASP A 328 12.66 -18.65 -1.38
CA ASP A 328 13.79 -17.90 -1.95
C ASP A 328 13.86 -18.13 -3.47
N ASP A 329 13.40 -19.29 -3.94
CA ASP A 329 13.29 -19.63 -5.36
C ASP A 329 12.19 -18.85 -6.10
N LEU A 330 11.35 -18.10 -5.39
CA LEU A 330 10.12 -17.49 -5.94
C LEU A 330 10.38 -16.52 -7.09
N GLN A 331 11.52 -15.82 -7.11
CA GLN A 331 11.90 -14.95 -8.23
C GLN A 331 12.51 -15.73 -9.41
N SER A 332 13.14 -16.87 -9.12
CA SER A 332 13.87 -17.71 -10.08
C SER A 332 13.01 -18.76 -10.78
N LEU A 333 11.75 -18.92 -10.38
CA LEU A 333 10.78 -19.86 -10.98
C LEU A 333 9.63 -19.11 -11.72
N PRO A 334 9.93 -18.35 -12.80
CA PRO A 334 8.93 -17.56 -13.50
C PRO A 334 7.83 -18.40 -14.17
N TYR A 335 8.13 -19.60 -14.67
CA TYR A 335 7.14 -20.47 -15.30
C TYR A 335 6.20 -21.13 -14.27
N VAL A 336 6.68 -21.50 -13.09
CA VAL A 336 5.78 -21.92 -11.98
C VAL A 336 4.87 -20.76 -11.54
N ASN A 337 5.39 -19.54 -11.44
CA ASN A 337 4.57 -18.34 -11.16
C ASN A 337 3.53 -18.05 -12.26
N ALA A 338 3.87 -18.37 -13.52
CA ALA A 338 2.98 -18.26 -14.66
C ALA A 338 1.85 -19.30 -14.58
N ILE A 339 2.14 -20.56 -14.21
CA ILE A 339 1.13 -21.60 -13.95
C ILE A 339 0.13 -21.14 -12.88
N ILE A 340 0.62 -20.60 -11.75
CA ILE A 340 -0.25 -20.09 -10.67
C ILE A 340 -1.16 -18.97 -11.16
N SER A 341 -0.65 -18.09 -12.03
CA SER A 341 -1.40 -16.96 -12.57
C SER A 341 -2.42 -17.42 -13.63
N GLU A 342 -2.10 -18.45 -14.42
CA GLU A 342 -3.00 -19.08 -15.38
C GLU A 342 -4.10 -19.92 -14.70
N LEU A 343 -3.82 -20.63 -13.60
CA LEU A 343 -4.82 -21.31 -12.78
C LEU A 343 -5.89 -20.34 -12.29
N LEU A 344 -5.46 -19.20 -11.74
CA LEU A 344 -6.33 -18.13 -11.25
C LEU A 344 -7.09 -17.41 -12.38
N ARG A 345 -6.60 -17.44 -13.63
CA ARG A 345 -7.28 -16.86 -14.80
C ARG A 345 -8.28 -17.84 -15.43
N TRP A 346 -7.85 -19.04 -15.76
CA TRP A 346 -8.56 -19.99 -16.61
C TRP A 346 -9.86 -20.48 -15.95
N ARG A 347 -9.80 -20.84 -14.67
CA ARG A 347 -10.97 -21.25 -13.87
C ARG A 347 -11.00 -20.51 -12.53
N PRO A 348 -11.48 -19.26 -12.50
CA PRO A 348 -11.55 -18.49 -11.27
C PRO A 348 -12.57 -19.12 -10.31
N ILE A 349 -12.18 -19.33 -9.06
CA ILE A 349 -13.03 -19.93 -8.01
C ILE A 349 -14.29 -19.08 -7.73
N SER A 350 -14.25 -17.78 -8.04
CA SER A 350 -15.40 -16.87 -7.94
C SER A 350 -15.72 -16.26 -9.32
N PRO A 351 -16.35 -17.01 -10.24
CA PRO A 351 -16.47 -16.62 -11.65
C PRO A 351 -17.33 -15.36 -11.89
N ILE A 352 -18.16 -14.96 -10.92
CA ILE A 352 -18.95 -13.72 -10.93
C ILE A 352 -18.56 -12.73 -9.83
N ALA A 353 -17.39 -12.94 -9.17
CA ALA A 353 -16.98 -12.29 -7.94
C ALA A 353 -18.03 -12.38 -6.80
N VAL A 354 -17.82 -11.63 -5.72
CA VAL A 354 -18.88 -11.33 -4.75
C VAL A 354 -19.62 -10.08 -5.21
N PRO A 355 -20.96 -10.11 -5.42
CA PRO A 355 -21.71 -8.95 -5.89
C PRO A 355 -21.55 -7.68 -5.04
N HIS A 356 -21.63 -6.54 -5.71
CA HIS A 356 -21.55 -5.20 -5.15
C HIS A 356 -22.93 -4.50 -5.21
N ALA A 357 -23.10 -3.40 -4.49
CA ALA A 357 -24.27 -2.54 -4.60
C ALA A 357 -23.88 -1.06 -4.68
N ALA A 358 -24.54 -0.32 -5.58
CA ALA A 358 -24.40 1.13 -5.71
C ALA A 358 -25.14 1.84 -4.57
N ILE A 359 -24.46 2.70 -3.79
CA ILE A 359 -25.08 3.41 -2.65
C ILE A 359 -25.83 4.69 -3.06
N GLN A 360 -25.61 5.18 -4.27
CA GLN A 360 -26.23 6.35 -4.89
C GLN A 360 -26.44 6.08 -6.39
N ASP A 361 -27.19 6.98 -7.05
CA ASP A 361 -27.30 7.01 -8.51
C ASP A 361 -25.96 7.43 -9.15
N ASP A 362 -25.68 6.94 -10.36
CA ASP A 362 -24.45 7.23 -11.10
C ASP A 362 -24.68 7.17 -12.63
N GLU A 363 -23.80 7.80 -13.41
CA GLU A 363 -23.79 7.72 -14.88
C GLU A 363 -22.48 7.08 -15.38
N TYR A 364 -22.60 6.06 -16.21
CA TYR A 364 -21.45 5.40 -16.82
C TYR A 364 -21.71 5.05 -18.29
N MET A 365 -20.81 5.49 -19.19
CA MET A 365 -20.90 5.30 -20.65
C MET A 365 -22.23 5.79 -21.26
N GLY A 366 -22.79 6.89 -20.76
CA GLY A 366 -24.10 7.42 -21.19
C GLY A 366 -25.30 6.62 -20.70
N TYR A 367 -25.10 5.69 -19.76
CA TYR A 367 -26.15 4.91 -19.12
C TYR A 367 -26.33 5.30 -17.65
N PHE A 368 -27.57 5.28 -17.20
CA PHE A 368 -27.96 5.49 -15.81
C PHE A 368 -27.83 4.20 -15.01
N ILE A 369 -27.10 4.24 -13.89
CA ILE A 369 -27.02 3.15 -12.91
C ILE A 369 -27.75 3.60 -11.63
N PRO A 370 -28.91 3.00 -11.29
CA PRO A 370 -29.69 3.45 -10.14
C PRO A 370 -29.09 2.99 -8.81
N ARG A 371 -29.30 3.80 -7.77
CA ARG A 371 -29.08 3.47 -6.36
C ARG A 371 -29.72 2.13 -6.01
N GLY A 372 -28.97 1.30 -5.30
CA GLY A 372 -29.38 -0.06 -4.94
C GLY A 372 -29.29 -1.08 -6.07
N ALA A 373 -28.76 -0.71 -7.25
CA ALA A 373 -28.44 -1.70 -8.28
C ALA A 373 -27.37 -2.68 -7.79
N THR A 374 -27.61 -3.97 -8.01
CA THR A 374 -26.64 -5.03 -7.77
C THR A 374 -25.65 -5.07 -8.92
N VAL A 375 -24.38 -4.79 -8.65
CA VAL A 375 -23.30 -4.73 -9.65
C VAL A 375 -22.44 -6.00 -9.56
N ILE A 376 -22.31 -6.72 -10.66
CA ILE A 376 -21.64 -8.02 -10.74
C ILE A 376 -20.44 -7.91 -11.67
N ALA A 377 -19.25 -8.24 -11.16
CA ALA A 377 -18.05 -8.36 -11.98
C ALA A 377 -17.96 -9.79 -12.53
N ASN A 378 -18.28 -9.98 -13.81
CA ASN A 378 -18.16 -11.27 -14.48
C ASN A 378 -16.68 -11.62 -14.73
N GLN A 379 -15.97 -12.05 -13.69
CA GLN A 379 -14.54 -12.38 -13.74
C GLN A 379 -14.24 -13.42 -14.82
N PHE A 380 -15.07 -14.46 -14.95
CA PHE A 380 -14.95 -15.45 -16.01
C PHE A 380 -15.08 -14.81 -17.40
N GLY A 381 -16.05 -13.93 -17.58
CA GLY A 381 -16.21 -13.15 -18.82
C GLY A 381 -14.96 -12.32 -19.17
N MET A 382 -14.40 -11.61 -18.19
CA MET A 382 -13.19 -10.78 -18.36
C MET A 382 -11.92 -11.60 -18.60
N ASN A 383 -11.80 -12.75 -17.92
CA ASN A 383 -10.69 -13.69 -18.11
C ASN A 383 -10.78 -14.42 -19.47
N MET A 384 -11.95 -14.32 -20.11
CA MET A 384 -12.27 -14.90 -21.42
C MET A 384 -12.46 -13.84 -22.52
N ASP A 385 -11.82 -12.68 -22.34
CA ASP A 385 -11.71 -11.57 -23.28
C ASP A 385 -10.57 -11.83 -24.28
N ASP A 386 -10.95 -12.01 -25.55
CA ASP A 386 -10.06 -12.32 -26.67
C ASP A 386 -9.22 -11.12 -27.13
N THR A 387 -9.55 -9.90 -26.68
CA THR A 387 -8.72 -8.71 -26.91
C THR A 387 -7.53 -8.60 -25.93
N LEU A 388 -7.59 -9.33 -24.81
CA LEU A 388 -6.64 -9.26 -23.71
C LEU A 388 -5.83 -10.54 -23.54
N PHE A 389 -6.42 -11.70 -23.83
CA PHE A 389 -5.79 -13.01 -23.74
C PHE A 389 -5.91 -13.74 -25.09
N ASN A 390 -4.78 -13.96 -25.78
CA ASN A 390 -4.74 -14.77 -26.99
C ASN A 390 -5.11 -16.23 -26.67
N ASP A 391 -6.07 -16.82 -27.40
CA ASP A 391 -6.75 -18.06 -27.03
C ASP A 391 -7.04 -18.15 -25.51
N PRO A 392 -8.08 -17.45 -25.03
CA PRO A 392 -8.39 -17.43 -23.60
C PRO A 392 -8.93 -18.78 -23.09
N SER A 393 -9.40 -19.64 -23.99
CA SER A 393 -10.01 -20.93 -23.71
C SER A 393 -9.02 -21.97 -23.23
N SER A 394 -7.80 -21.98 -23.77
CA SER A 394 -6.76 -22.94 -23.37
C SER A 394 -6.03 -22.51 -22.10
N PHE A 395 -5.48 -23.52 -21.40
CA PHE A 395 -4.53 -23.34 -20.33
C PHE A 395 -3.11 -23.17 -20.91
N HIS A 396 -2.61 -21.94 -20.96
CA HIS A 396 -1.35 -21.60 -21.63
C HIS A 396 -0.52 -20.63 -20.74
N PRO A 397 0.26 -21.15 -19.78
CA PRO A 397 1.04 -20.35 -18.85
C PRO A 397 2.03 -19.38 -19.50
N GLU A 398 2.58 -19.74 -20.65
CA GLU A 398 3.55 -18.93 -21.42
C GLU A 398 3.13 -17.47 -21.56
N ARG A 399 1.82 -17.18 -21.67
CA ARG A 399 1.29 -15.82 -21.73
C ARG A 399 1.79 -14.92 -20.58
N TYR A 400 1.94 -15.48 -19.38
CA TYR A 400 2.44 -14.77 -18.18
C TYR A 400 3.96 -14.77 -18.05
N VAL A 401 4.68 -15.57 -18.86
CA VAL A 401 6.15 -15.46 -19.00
C VAL A 401 6.51 -14.42 -20.05
N GLU A 402 5.80 -14.42 -21.17
CA GLU A 402 5.90 -13.43 -22.26
C GLU A 402 5.45 -12.05 -21.80
N ASN A 403 4.33 -11.96 -21.09
CA ASN A 403 3.81 -10.73 -20.52
C ASN A 403 3.41 -10.91 -19.03
N PRO A 404 4.37 -10.71 -18.10
CA PRO A 404 4.09 -10.75 -16.66
C PRO A 404 3.14 -9.67 -16.15
N GLU A 405 2.85 -8.62 -16.94
CA GLU A 405 1.86 -7.57 -16.59
C GLU A 405 0.42 -7.99 -16.91
N LEU A 406 0.20 -9.16 -17.53
CA LEU A 406 -1.15 -9.66 -17.75
C LEU A 406 -1.93 -9.74 -16.43
N PRO A 407 -3.22 -9.34 -16.45
CA PRO A 407 -3.95 -9.18 -15.21
C PRO A 407 -4.51 -10.48 -14.65
N VAL A 408 -4.42 -10.64 -13.32
CA VAL A 408 -5.12 -11.70 -12.56
C VAL A 408 -6.29 -11.10 -11.79
N SER A 409 -7.52 -11.28 -12.29
CA SER A 409 -8.74 -10.69 -11.69
C SER A 409 -9.32 -11.49 -10.50
N ALA A 410 -8.78 -12.68 -10.20
CA ALA A 410 -9.33 -13.63 -9.22
C ALA A 410 -9.56 -13.07 -7.81
N PHE A 411 -8.79 -12.05 -7.42
CA PHE A 411 -8.87 -11.44 -6.09
C PHE A 411 -9.82 -10.22 -6.01
N GLY A 412 -10.59 -9.94 -7.07
CA GLY A 412 -11.56 -8.84 -7.09
C GLY A 412 -10.93 -7.45 -7.28
N PHE A 413 -11.70 -6.40 -6.94
CA PHE A 413 -11.40 -5.03 -7.33
C PHE A 413 -11.55 -4.03 -6.17
N GLY A 414 -10.76 -2.97 -6.18
CA GLY A 414 -10.91 -1.80 -5.32
C GLY A 414 -10.91 -2.09 -3.82
N ARG A 415 -11.71 -1.33 -3.06
CA ARG A 415 -11.75 -1.41 -1.58
C ARG A 415 -12.20 -2.79 -1.05
N ARG A 416 -12.89 -3.59 -1.88
CA ARG A 416 -13.36 -4.96 -1.56
C ARG A 416 -12.45 -6.08 -2.08
N ALA A 417 -11.31 -5.77 -2.68
CA ALA A 417 -10.34 -6.78 -3.13
C ALA A 417 -9.89 -7.69 -1.97
N CYS A 418 -9.60 -8.97 -2.25
CA CYS A 418 -9.31 -10.00 -1.26
C CYS A 418 -8.13 -9.60 -0.35
N PRO A 419 -8.30 -9.58 0.99
CA PRO A 419 -7.20 -9.25 1.89
C PRO A 419 -6.13 -10.37 1.87
N GLY A 420 -6.54 -11.64 1.77
CA GLY A 420 -5.66 -12.81 1.79
C GLY A 420 -4.89 -13.11 0.51
N HIS A 421 -4.91 -12.24 -0.52
CA HIS A 421 -4.30 -12.53 -1.83
C HIS A 421 -2.81 -12.89 -1.75
N ARG A 422 -2.05 -12.26 -0.84
CA ARG A 422 -0.62 -12.56 -0.63
C ARG A 422 -0.43 -13.93 0.00
N LEU A 423 -1.20 -14.24 1.05
CA LEU A 423 -1.13 -15.51 1.78
C LEU A 423 -1.49 -16.67 0.86
N ALA A 424 -2.59 -16.53 0.10
CA ALA A 424 -3.01 -17.50 -0.90
C ALA A 424 -1.94 -17.74 -1.98
N ARG A 425 -1.38 -16.69 -2.59
CA ARG A 425 -0.31 -16.86 -3.60
C ARG A 425 0.95 -17.51 -3.02
N ALA A 426 1.31 -17.22 -1.77
CA ALA A 426 2.42 -17.88 -1.08
C ALA A 426 2.17 -19.38 -0.84
N SER A 427 0.97 -19.75 -0.39
CA SER A 427 0.57 -21.16 -0.23
C SER A 427 0.56 -21.91 -1.56
N LEU A 428 -0.03 -21.32 -2.60
CA LEU A 428 -0.06 -21.91 -3.94
C LEU A 428 1.36 -22.12 -4.48
N PHE A 429 2.24 -21.13 -4.34
CA PHE A 429 3.63 -21.25 -4.78
C PHE A 429 4.37 -22.40 -4.09
N ILE A 430 4.40 -22.42 -2.75
CA ILE A 430 5.24 -23.40 -2.05
C ILE A 430 4.72 -24.83 -2.23
N VAL A 431 3.39 -25.02 -2.30
CA VAL A 431 2.79 -26.33 -2.55
C VAL A 431 3.02 -26.77 -4.00
N ILE A 432 2.69 -25.94 -5.00
CA ILE A 432 2.81 -26.34 -6.42
C ILE A 432 4.26 -26.61 -6.81
N SER A 433 5.22 -25.75 -6.42
CA SER A 433 6.65 -25.99 -6.66
C SER A 433 7.11 -27.33 -6.09
N ARG A 434 6.62 -27.69 -4.89
CA ARG A 434 7.01 -28.93 -4.20
C ARG A 434 6.33 -30.18 -4.76
N LEU A 435 5.08 -30.08 -5.19
CA LEU A 435 4.39 -31.18 -5.87
C LEU A 435 5.08 -31.50 -7.20
N LEU A 436 5.36 -30.47 -8.01
CA LEU A 436 6.08 -30.62 -9.28
C LEU A 436 7.48 -31.26 -9.09
N TRP A 437 8.22 -30.80 -8.08
CA TRP A 437 9.56 -31.30 -7.76
C TRP A 437 9.55 -32.74 -7.21
N GLY A 438 8.59 -33.07 -6.34
CA GLY A 438 8.58 -34.34 -5.60
C GLY A 438 7.79 -35.47 -6.23
N PHE A 439 6.88 -35.18 -7.16
CA PHE A 439 5.87 -36.13 -7.63
C PHE A 439 5.55 -36.02 -9.14
N ASN A 440 5.25 -37.16 -9.73
CA ASN A 440 4.54 -37.28 -11.01
C ASN A 440 3.07 -37.54 -10.72
N ILE A 441 2.21 -36.67 -11.25
CA ILE A 441 0.74 -36.71 -11.10
C ILE A 441 0.16 -37.24 -12.43
N THR A 442 -0.55 -38.37 -12.38
CA THR A 442 -1.08 -39.06 -13.57
C THR A 442 -2.52 -39.53 -13.34
N SER A 443 -3.27 -39.79 -14.42
CA SER A 443 -4.59 -40.46 -14.32
C SER A 443 -4.42 -41.86 -13.74
N ALA A 444 -5.32 -42.27 -12.84
CA ALA A 444 -5.42 -43.65 -12.38
C ALA A 444 -6.37 -44.51 -13.26
N ASP A 445 -7.29 -43.88 -13.98
CA ASP A 445 -8.25 -44.55 -14.88
C ASP A 445 -7.80 -44.46 -16.35
N GLU A 446 -8.23 -45.45 -17.16
CA GLU A 446 -8.01 -45.47 -18.61
C GLU A 446 -8.92 -44.49 -19.39
N GLU A 447 -10.04 -44.03 -18.81
CA GLU A 447 -10.88 -43.03 -19.44
C GLU A 447 -10.23 -41.63 -19.37
N PRO A 448 -10.09 -40.92 -20.50
CA PRO A 448 -9.41 -39.63 -20.52
C PRO A 448 -10.25 -38.56 -19.83
N LEU A 449 -9.71 -37.98 -18.77
CA LEU A 449 -10.19 -36.74 -18.16
C LEU A 449 -10.40 -35.66 -19.22
N ASN A 450 -11.58 -35.04 -19.18
CA ASN A 450 -11.94 -33.94 -20.07
C ASN A 450 -11.96 -32.62 -19.30
N GLU A 451 -11.98 -31.50 -20.02
CA GLU A 451 -12.04 -30.21 -19.37
C GLU A 451 -13.35 -29.99 -18.58
N GLU A 452 -14.48 -30.62 -18.96
CA GLU A 452 -15.75 -30.45 -18.25
C GLU A 452 -15.83 -31.18 -16.90
N SER A 453 -14.80 -31.96 -16.55
CA SER A 453 -14.70 -32.75 -15.32
C SER A 453 -14.55 -31.89 -14.06
N SER A 454 -15.00 -32.44 -12.92
CA SER A 454 -14.88 -31.80 -11.60
C SER A 454 -13.43 -31.89 -11.08
N PRO A 455 -12.76 -30.77 -10.73
CA PRO A 455 -11.39 -30.79 -10.20
C PRO A 455 -11.22 -31.57 -8.89
N ALA A 456 -12.30 -31.77 -8.13
CA ALA A 456 -12.27 -32.41 -6.82
C ALA A 456 -12.38 -33.94 -6.85
N ALA A 457 -12.63 -34.56 -8.02
CA ALA A 457 -12.74 -36.01 -8.16
C ALA A 457 -12.16 -36.65 -9.45
N PRO A 458 -11.06 -36.16 -10.08
CA PRO A 458 -10.30 -37.02 -10.97
C PRO A 458 -9.78 -38.27 -10.22
N PRO A 459 -9.77 -39.46 -10.84
CA PRO A 459 -9.02 -40.61 -10.36
C PRO A 459 -7.54 -40.37 -10.63
N VAL A 460 -6.71 -40.23 -9.58
CA VAL A 460 -5.31 -39.80 -9.69
C VAL A 460 -4.37 -40.81 -9.05
N LEU A 461 -3.27 -41.09 -9.74
CA LEU A 461 -2.09 -41.75 -9.19
C LEU A 461 -0.98 -40.71 -9.00
N ILE A 462 -0.55 -40.53 -7.75
CA ILE A 462 0.57 -39.68 -7.36
C ILE A 462 1.75 -40.60 -7.06
N SER A 463 2.86 -40.42 -7.79
CA SER A 463 4.03 -41.29 -7.71
C SER A 463 5.31 -40.50 -7.57
N VAL A 464 6.28 -41.02 -6.82
CA VAL A 464 7.63 -40.41 -6.74
C VAL A 464 8.37 -40.68 -8.06
N PRO A 465 9.10 -39.70 -8.64
CA PRO A 465 9.90 -39.91 -9.84
C PRO A 465 10.85 -41.11 -9.68
N SER A 466 10.70 -42.11 -10.56
CA SER A 466 11.66 -43.21 -10.61
C SER A 466 13.02 -42.70 -11.04
N ALA A 467 14.07 -43.01 -10.27
CA ALA A 467 15.44 -42.66 -10.60
C ALA A 467 15.91 -43.41 -11.87
N SER A 468 15.65 -42.81 -13.04
CA SER A 468 16.14 -43.33 -14.32
C SER A 468 17.64 -43.11 -14.41
N ASN A 469 18.42 -44.20 -14.40
CA ASN A 469 19.81 -44.17 -14.84
C ASN A 469 19.88 -43.45 -16.21
N PRO A 470 20.84 -42.51 -16.42
CA PRO A 470 20.97 -41.84 -17.69
C PRO A 470 21.30 -42.87 -18.77
N THR A 471 20.40 -43.01 -19.74
CA THR A 471 20.59 -43.90 -20.88
C THR A 471 21.63 -43.29 -21.81
N SER A 472 22.69 -44.06 -22.06
CA SER A 472 23.78 -43.69 -22.94
C SER A 472 23.38 -43.84 -24.41
N ASP A 473 23.31 -42.74 -25.15
CA ASP A 473 23.48 -42.73 -26.61
C ASP A 473 24.27 -41.47 -26.99
N GLY A 474 25.48 -41.67 -27.52
CA GLY A 474 26.46 -40.59 -27.76
C GLY A 474 27.89 -41.05 -27.51
N SER A 475 28.48 -41.75 -28.48
CA SER A 475 29.84 -42.29 -28.41
C SER A 475 30.92 -41.21 -28.58
N ILE A 476 32.04 -41.31 -27.84
CA ILE A 476 33.42 -41.50 -28.35
C ILE A 476 34.51 -41.38 -27.24
N SER A 477 35.38 -42.39 -27.21
CA SER A 477 36.77 -42.48 -26.69
C SER A 477 37.18 -42.02 -25.28
N ASN A 478 37.59 -43.04 -24.51
CA ASN A 478 38.94 -43.21 -23.92
C ASN A 478 39.35 -42.67 -22.52
N ASP A 479 39.99 -43.62 -21.83
CA ASP A 479 41.15 -43.54 -20.93
C ASP A 479 41.00 -43.23 -19.42
N ILE A 480 40.92 -44.34 -18.67
CA ILE A 480 41.74 -44.70 -17.50
C ILE A 480 41.67 -43.81 -16.24
N GLY A 481 41.09 -44.40 -15.18
CA GLY A 481 41.78 -44.46 -13.88
C GLY A 481 41.13 -43.76 -12.68
N ILE A 482 40.32 -44.51 -11.90
CA ILE A 482 40.02 -44.19 -10.49
C ILE A 482 40.19 -45.45 -9.64
N PRO A 483 40.98 -45.44 -8.55
CA PRO A 483 41.06 -46.54 -7.59
C PRO A 483 39.99 -46.44 -6.49
N THR A 484 39.31 -47.55 -6.24
CA THR A 484 38.58 -47.91 -5.00
C THR A 484 39.56 -48.42 -3.91
N PRO A 485 39.14 -48.75 -2.67
CA PRO A 485 37.96 -48.35 -1.85
C PRO A 485 38.37 -47.96 -0.40
N LEU A 486 37.41 -47.91 0.56
CA LEU A 486 37.41 -48.54 1.92
C LEU A 486 36.29 -47.87 2.78
N THR A 487 35.13 -48.50 3.03
CA THR A 487 34.75 -49.28 4.26
C THR A 487 35.00 -48.57 5.60
N GLY A 488 34.10 -48.51 6.59
CA GLY A 488 32.81 -49.19 6.83
C GLY A 488 32.09 -48.64 8.10
N PRO A 489 31.42 -49.47 8.94
CA PRO A 489 29.94 -49.48 8.99
C PRO A 489 29.26 -49.40 10.39
N ILE A 490 27.92 -49.62 10.40
CA ILE A 490 26.97 -50.00 11.49
C ILE A 490 26.04 -48.85 11.94
N GLY A 491 24.71 -48.98 12.07
CA GLY A 491 23.74 -50.06 11.82
C GLY A 491 22.52 -49.98 12.77
N VAL A 492 21.35 -50.55 12.42
CA VAL A 492 20.25 -51.09 13.30
C VAL A 492 18.98 -51.43 12.45
N GLN A 493 18.16 -52.40 12.89
CA GLN A 493 17.10 -53.10 12.14
C GLN A 493 15.64 -52.57 12.38
N PRO A 494 14.68 -52.90 11.48
CA PRO A 494 13.24 -52.69 11.68
C PRO A 494 12.49 -53.93 12.21
N VAL A 495 11.24 -53.74 12.70
CA VAL A 495 10.27 -54.79 13.09
C VAL A 495 8.88 -54.44 12.51
N PRO A 496 8.08 -55.40 12.00
CA PRO A 496 6.90 -55.10 11.16
C PRO A 496 5.54 -55.20 11.87
N VAL A 497 4.50 -54.61 11.27
CA VAL A 497 3.07 -54.82 11.61
C VAL A 497 2.30 -55.24 10.36
N ARG A 498 1.25 -56.07 10.54
CA ARG A 498 0.55 -56.83 9.50
C ARG A 498 -0.48 -56.02 8.70
N SER A 499 -0.65 -56.43 7.44
CA SER A 499 -1.73 -56.05 6.53
C SER A 499 -3.02 -56.85 6.77
N SER A 500 -4.15 -56.28 6.36
CA SER A 500 -5.39 -56.99 6.03
C SER A 500 -6.10 -56.28 4.88
N GLU A 501 -6.29 -56.98 3.76
CA GLU A 501 -6.97 -56.50 2.56
C GLU A 501 -8.50 -56.42 2.74
N PRO A 502 -9.20 -55.49 2.08
CA PRO A 502 -10.63 -55.58 1.86
C PRO A 502 -10.98 -56.30 0.54
N THR A 503 -12.08 -57.06 0.58
CA THR A 503 -12.64 -57.81 -0.56
C THR A 503 -13.55 -56.93 -1.43
N SER A 504 -13.90 -57.46 -2.60
CA SER A 504 -14.44 -56.74 -3.77
C SER A 504 -15.97 -56.60 -3.85
N CYS A 505 -16.40 -55.84 -4.86
CA CYS A 505 -17.67 -55.88 -5.62
C CYS A 505 -18.84 -54.97 -5.21
N ASP A 506 -19.04 -53.98 -6.08
CA ASP A 506 -20.28 -53.61 -6.79
C ASP A 506 -21.53 -53.14 -6.03
N GLY A 507 -22.06 -51.97 -6.44
CA GLY A 507 -23.42 -51.59 -6.09
C GLY A 507 -23.83 -50.12 -6.25
N THR A 508 -23.76 -49.56 -7.47
CA THR A 508 -24.60 -48.43 -7.95
C THR A 508 -24.71 -47.15 -7.09
N SER A 509 -24.12 -46.03 -7.56
CA SER A 509 -24.59 -44.67 -7.24
C SER A 509 -24.11 -43.63 -8.26
N GLU A 510 -24.69 -43.61 -9.46
CA GLU A 510 -24.66 -42.40 -10.30
C GLU A 510 -25.47 -41.25 -9.62
N HIS A 511 -25.29 -40.02 -10.13
CA HIS A 511 -26.08 -38.79 -9.85
C HIS A 511 -25.63 -37.88 -8.68
N ALA A 512 -24.70 -36.97 -8.98
CA ALA A 512 -24.56 -35.69 -8.27
C ALA A 512 -24.12 -34.54 -9.20
N THR A 513 -24.67 -34.48 -10.42
CA THR A 513 -24.59 -33.31 -11.31
C THR A 513 -25.90 -33.22 -12.10
N VAL A 514 -26.38 -32.00 -12.42
CA VAL A 514 -27.70 -31.67 -13.00
C VAL A 514 -28.87 -31.77 -11.99
N LEU A 515 -29.48 -30.67 -11.53
CA LEU A 515 -30.49 -29.90 -12.27
C LEU A 515 -30.82 -28.55 -11.60
N PHE A 516 -30.89 -27.47 -12.39
CA PHE A 516 -31.67 -26.26 -12.07
C PHE A 516 -32.83 -26.20 -13.06
N LEU A 517 -34.05 -25.98 -12.55
CA LEU A 517 -35.34 -25.83 -13.27
C LEU A 517 -35.92 -27.05 -14.01
N ALA A 518 -36.84 -27.75 -13.32
CA ALA A 518 -37.94 -28.51 -13.95
C ALA A 518 -39.19 -28.54 -13.03
N LEU A 519 -40.07 -27.53 -13.12
CA LEU A 519 -41.38 -27.53 -12.44
C LEU A 519 -42.46 -26.77 -13.24
N VAL A 520 -43.10 -27.44 -14.20
CA VAL A 520 -44.56 -27.35 -14.43
C VAL A 520 -45.06 -28.68 -15.03
N ARG A 521 -45.60 -29.59 -14.21
CA ARG A 521 -46.79 -30.38 -14.55
C ARG A 521 -47.43 -31.01 -13.31
N GLU A 522 -48.76 -31.11 -13.35
CA GLU A 522 -49.61 -31.39 -12.19
C GLU A 522 -50.09 -32.87 -12.15
N ARG A 523 -50.22 -33.41 -10.92
CA ARG A 523 -51.07 -34.57 -10.52
C ARG A 523 -50.68 -36.00 -10.99
N PRO A 524 -51.30 -37.08 -10.45
CA PRO A 524 -51.15 -37.52 -9.05
C PRO A 524 -51.00 -39.08 -8.92
N ASN A 525 -51.08 -39.58 -7.67
CA ASN A 525 -51.40 -40.96 -7.24
C ASN A 525 -50.28 -41.96 -6.90
N CYS A 526 -50.61 -42.73 -5.85
CA CYS A 526 -50.13 -44.06 -5.44
C CYS A 526 -48.70 -44.25 -4.88
N SER A 527 -48.44 -45.22 -3.99
CA SER A 527 -49.22 -45.78 -2.86
C SER A 527 -48.40 -46.89 -2.16
N LYS A 528 -48.47 -47.03 -0.82
CA LYS A 528 -48.06 -48.23 -0.02
C LYS A 528 -46.54 -48.53 -0.02
N LYS A 529 -45.93 -49.26 0.93
CA LYS A 529 -46.25 -49.66 2.33
C LYS A 529 -44.98 -50.29 2.96
N GLY A 530 -44.71 -50.03 4.26
CA GLY A 530 -43.96 -50.90 5.18
C GLY A 530 -42.44 -51.01 4.98
N VAL A 531 -41.63 -51.45 5.96
CA VAL A 531 -41.95 -51.98 7.32
C VAL A 531 -40.92 -51.48 8.36
N GLU A 532 -41.34 -51.47 9.62
CA GLU A 532 -40.67 -51.03 10.85
C GLU A 532 -39.35 -51.78 11.18
N CYS A 533 -38.52 -51.14 12.02
CA CYS A 533 -38.09 -51.78 13.26
C CYS A 533 -37.84 -50.72 14.35
N ALA A 534 -38.23 -51.01 15.59
CA ALA A 534 -38.21 -50.07 16.72
C ALA A 534 -37.29 -50.58 17.84
N TYR A 535 -36.77 -49.68 18.68
CA TYR A 535 -36.22 -50.06 19.99
C TYR A 535 -36.59 -49.06 21.10
N VAL A 536 -36.54 -49.57 22.34
CA VAL A 536 -37.36 -49.12 23.48
C VAL A 536 -36.49 -48.55 24.61
N THR A 537 -37.02 -47.54 25.31
CA THR A 537 -36.46 -46.93 26.53
C THR A 537 -36.55 -47.84 27.77
N PRO A 538 -35.62 -47.69 28.73
CA PRO A 538 -35.94 -47.78 30.16
C PRO A 538 -35.84 -46.40 30.87
N LYS A 539 -36.42 -46.32 32.07
CA LYS A 539 -36.50 -45.14 32.95
C LYS A 539 -35.53 -45.25 34.15
N ASN A 540 -35.27 -44.12 34.82
CA ASN A 540 -35.17 -43.91 36.30
C ASN A 540 -34.25 -44.84 37.15
N ASP A 541 -33.51 -44.40 38.19
CA ASP A 541 -33.91 -43.55 39.33
C ASP A 541 -32.71 -42.99 40.16
N THR A 542 -33.03 -42.28 41.25
CA THR A 542 -32.24 -41.43 42.19
C THR A 542 -31.29 -42.08 43.22
N GLN A 543 -30.24 -41.34 43.65
CA GLN A 543 -29.68 -41.14 45.03
C GLN A 543 -28.50 -40.10 44.93
N ALA A 544 -28.29 -39.03 45.74
CA ALA A 544 -28.25 -38.81 47.21
C ALA A 544 -27.01 -39.49 47.86
N VAL A 545 -26.10 -38.90 48.68
CA VAL A 545 -26.09 -37.77 49.68
C VAL A 545 -24.63 -37.25 49.95
N GLU A 546 -24.51 -36.06 50.58
CA GLU A 546 -23.46 -35.37 51.42
C GLU A 546 -22.05 -36.03 51.66
N GLU A 547 -20.94 -35.30 51.96
CA GLU A 547 -20.64 -34.67 53.28
C GLU A 547 -19.52 -33.58 53.27
N ILE A 548 -19.22 -33.00 54.46
CA ILE A 548 -18.60 -31.66 54.67
C ILE A 548 -17.29 -31.71 55.49
N ALA A 549 -16.30 -30.87 55.10
CA ALA A 549 -15.18 -30.27 55.85
C ALA A 549 -14.20 -31.11 56.70
N SER A 550 -12.92 -30.70 56.67
CA SER A 550 -12.18 -30.37 57.91
C SER A 550 -10.91 -29.54 57.66
N THR A 551 -10.67 -28.58 58.55
CA THR A 551 -9.49 -27.70 58.65
C THR A 551 -8.35 -28.32 59.45
N SER A 552 -7.08 -27.96 59.17
CA SER A 552 -6.11 -27.59 60.24
C SER A 552 -4.77 -27.05 59.72
N ILE A 553 -4.21 -26.09 60.47
CA ILE A 553 -2.80 -25.65 60.46
C ILE A 553 -2.28 -25.92 61.89
N PRO A 554 -1.00 -26.29 62.11
CA PRO A 554 -0.14 -25.42 62.93
C PRO A 554 1.34 -25.34 62.46
N LEU A 555 2.08 -24.40 63.07
CA LEU A 555 3.45 -23.97 62.73
C LEU A 555 4.59 -24.70 63.50
N GLY A 556 5.83 -24.50 63.05
CA GLY A 556 7.10 -24.71 63.79
C GLY A 556 8.04 -25.73 63.12
N SER A 557 9.36 -25.52 62.99
CA SER A 557 10.28 -24.60 63.68
C SER A 557 11.54 -24.25 62.85
N ASP A 558 12.28 -23.22 63.28
CA ASP A 558 13.65 -22.84 62.82
C ASP A 558 14.68 -23.99 63.06
N SER A 559 15.93 -24.04 62.57
CA SER A 559 16.86 -23.10 61.89
C SER A 559 18.02 -23.95 61.23
N SER A 560 19.06 -23.51 60.51
CA SER A 560 19.50 -22.24 59.86
C SER A 560 20.73 -22.53 58.94
N ASN A 561 21.15 -21.54 58.12
CA ASN A 561 22.48 -21.28 57.50
C ASN A 561 23.35 -22.49 56.99
N VAL A 562 23.77 -22.54 55.72
CA VAL A 562 24.78 -21.66 55.08
C VAL A 562 24.61 -21.60 53.54
N ALA A 563 25.13 -20.55 52.91
CA ALA A 563 24.85 -20.11 51.55
C ALA A 563 25.50 -20.89 50.38
N ALA A 564 24.82 -20.88 49.23
CA ALA A 564 25.40 -20.70 47.89
C ALA A 564 24.35 -20.03 46.99
N ALA A 565 24.74 -19.08 46.14
CA ALA A 565 23.81 -18.18 45.44
C ALA A 565 23.17 -18.80 44.18
N GLY A 566 21.85 -18.66 44.05
CA GLY A 566 21.09 -18.91 42.82
C GLY A 566 20.83 -17.61 42.05
N VAL A 567 20.79 -17.72 40.72
CA VAL A 567 20.51 -16.60 39.80
C VAL A 567 19.03 -16.65 39.42
N ASP A 568 18.23 -15.71 39.93
CA ASP A 568 16.82 -15.59 39.54
C ASP A 568 16.65 -14.82 38.22
N LEU A 569 15.82 -15.37 37.34
CA LEU A 569 15.46 -14.74 36.07
C LEU A 569 14.39 -13.66 36.25
N TRP A 570 14.40 -12.70 35.33
CA TRP A 570 13.64 -11.46 35.40
C TRP A 570 12.12 -11.64 35.37
N THR A 571 11.45 -10.97 36.31
CA THR A 571 10.06 -10.55 36.17
C THR A 571 9.94 -9.37 35.18
N PRO A 572 8.82 -9.22 34.46
CA PRO A 572 8.66 -8.13 33.50
C PRO A 572 8.52 -6.79 34.22
N ARG A 573 9.37 -5.81 33.87
CA ARG A 573 9.11 -4.40 34.20
C ARG A 573 7.99 -3.88 33.31
N ASN A 574 6.97 -3.27 33.92
CA ASN A 574 6.11 -2.33 33.21
C ASN A 574 6.99 -1.20 32.66
N GLY A 575 6.86 -0.90 31.37
CA GLY A 575 7.56 0.19 30.70
C GLY A 575 6.56 1.25 30.23
N ASP A 576 6.28 2.19 31.12
CA ASP A 576 5.93 3.59 30.87
C ASP A 576 5.14 3.93 29.59
N ASP A 577 3.81 3.80 29.68
CA ASP A 577 2.89 4.66 28.93
C ASP A 577 3.02 6.10 29.47
N GLU A 578 3.74 6.97 28.76
CA GLU A 578 3.69 8.42 29.01
C GLU A 578 2.31 8.99 28.61
N ARG A 579 1.35 8.87 29.53
CA ARG A 579 0.29 9.88 29.66
C ARG A 579 0.94 11.18 30.13
N LEU A 580 1.36 12.01 29.18
CA LEU A 580 1.72 13.39 29.46
C LEU A 580 0.48 14.14 29.94
N ASP A 581 0.47 14.48 31.23
CA ASP A 581 -0.50 15.41 31.81
C ASP A 581 -0.41 16.76 31.10
N SER A 582 -1.56 17.41 30.91
CA SER A 582 -1.68 18.76 30.34
C SER A 582 -1.03 19.86 31.22
N THR A 583 -0.48 19.52 32.37
CA THR A 583 0.17 20.41 33.33
C THR A 583 1.66 20.67 33.03
N ALA A 584 2.27 19.89 32.14
CA ALA A 584 3.67 20.10 31.71
C ALA A 584 3.87 21.38 30.88
N PHE A 585 2.79 21.98 30.36
CA PHE A 585 2.83 23.25 29.63
C PHE A 585 2.92 24.48 30.55
N ASP A 586 2.44 24.39 31.79
CA ASP A 586 2.45 25.50 32.76
C ASP A 586 3.75 25.59 33.57
N THR A 587 4.63 24.59 33.48
CA THR A 587 5.84 24.47 34.32
C THR A 587 7.14 24.93 33.65
N LEU A 588 7.05 25.77 32.62
CA LEU A 588 8.18 26.59 32.13
C LEU A 588 8.48 27.76 33.10
N ALA A 589 8.74 27.42 34.37
CA ALA A 589 9.41 28.30 35.31
C ALA A 589 10.86 28.48 34.87
N CYS A 590 11.27 29.72 34.64
CA CYS A 590 12.60 30.07 34.16
C CYS A 590 13.51 30.44 35.35
N PRO A 591 14.63 29.73 35.58
CA PRO A 591 15.74 30.23 36.36
C PRO A 591 16.77 30.86 35.42
N ASP A 592 16.90 32.18 35.53
CA ASP A 592 18.07 33.00 35.19
C ASP A 592 18.78 32.74 33.85
N LEU A 593 18.41 33.53 32.82
CA LEU A 593 19.23 33.74 31.63
C LEU A 593 19.73 35.20 31.60
N ASP A 594 20.69 35.47 32.49
CA ASP A 594 21.27 36.77 32.79
C ASP A 594 22.34 37.18 31.75
N LEU A 595 21.94 37.22 30.46
CA LEU A 595 22.86 37.31 29.32
C LEU A 595 22.44 38.27 28.18
N LEU A 596 21.73 39.35 28.51
CA LEU A 596 21.60 40.52 27.62
C LEU A 596 21.70 41.85 28.40
N GLN A 597 22.90 42.15 28.92
CA GLN A 597 23.23 43.52 29.35
C GLN A 597 23.47 44.41 28.13
N TYR A 598 22.44 45.12 27.69
CA TYR A 598 22.57 46.45 27.11
C TYR A 598 21.85 47.45 28.01
N SER A 599 22.44 48.64 28.14
CA SER A 599 22.23 49.55 29.27
C SER A 599 20.82 50.13 29.40
N ASP A 600 20.46 50.42 30.64
CA ASP A 600 19.23 51.06 31.11
C ASP A 600 18.77 52.35 30.39
N GLN A 601 17.52 52.71 30.73
CA GLN A 601 17.04 54.09 30.90
C GLN A 601 16.24 54.76 29.75
N ALA A 602 15.33 54.02 29.10
CA ALA A 602 14.28 54.59 28.24
C ALA A 602 12.87 53.94 28.33
N TRP A 603 12.63 52.99 29.25
CA TRP A 603 11.41 52.14 29.22
C TRP A 603 10.31 52.46 30.26
N GLN A 604 10.46 53.50 31.10
CA GLN A 604 9.42 53.83 32.09
C GLN A 604 8.25 54.70 31.56
N ASP A 605 8.32 55.22 30.33
CA ASP A 605 7.28 56.09 29.76
C ASP A 605 6.20 55.36 28.93
N LEU A 606 6.34 54.05 28.68
CA LEU A 606 5.38 53.27 27.86
C LEU A 606 4.33 52.47 28.65
N PHE A 607 4.41 52.43 29.98
CA PHE A 607 3.46 51.69 30.83
C PHE A 607 2.21 52.50 31.24
N ASN A 608 1.84 53.54 30.48
CA ASN A 608 0.77 54.47 30.88
C ASN A 608 -0.23 54.85 29.76
N ILE A 609 -0.56 53.88 28.91
CA ILE A 609 -1.84 53.81 28.19
C ILE A 609 -2.27 52.34 28.34
N GLY A 610 -3.37 52.00 29.01
CA GLY A 610 -4.65 52.68 29.01
C GLY A 610 -5.59 51.82 28.18
N SER A 611 -6.52 51.13 28.82
CA SER A 611 -7.41 50.16 28.18
C SER A 611 -8.39 50.84 27.23
N GLU A 612 -8.16 50.78 25.92
CA GLU A 612 -9.17 51.09 24.90
C GLU A 612 -8.83 50.45 23.53
N ASP A 613 -9.87 50.23 22.73
CA ASP A 613 -9.90 49.81 21.33
C ASP A 613 -9.36 48.43 20.89
N LEU A 614 -10.26 47.45 21.06
CA LEU A 614 -10.53 46.39 20.08
C LEU A 614 -10.94 46.97 18.70
N SER A 615 -10.00 47.58 17.96
CA SER A 615 -10.20 47.85 16.52
C SER A 615 -8.90 47.96 15.71
N LEU A 616 -8.45 46.82 15.16
CA LEU A 616 -7.51 46.78 14.03
C LEU A 616 -8.06 45.91 12.90
N ALA A 617 -9.23 46.32 12.41
CA ALA A 617 -9.56 46.11 11.00
C ALA A 617 -8.75 47.09 10.14
N SER A 618 -8.58 46.79 8.84
CA SER A 618 -7.85 47.58 7.85
C SER A 618 -6.36 47.85 8.14
N ALA A 619 -5.54 46.85 7.79
CA ALA A 619 -4.27 47.10 7.12
C ALA A 619 -4.22 46.19 5.90
N ASP A 620 -4.56 46.73 4.73
CA ASP A 620 -4.68 45.97 3.48
C ASP A 620 -3.31 45.46 3.00
N ARG A 621 -2.96 44.23 3.42
CA ARG A 621 -2.08 43.39 2.59
C ARG A 621 -2.96 42.72 1.54
N ASN A 622 -2.92 43.23 0.31
CA ASN A 622 -3.48 42.53 -0.83
C ASN A 622 -2.77 41.16 -0.95
N TYR A 623 -3.49 40.09 -0.64
CA TYR A 623 -2.94 38.73 -0.72
C TYR A 623 -2.78 38.36 -2.20
N PHE A 624 -1.55 38.18 -2.65
CA PHE A 624 -1.22 37.75 -4.00
C PHE A 624 -0.35 36.49 -3.96
N PHE A 625 -0.56 35.59 -4.92
CA PHE A 625 0.36 34.48 -5.20
C PHE A 625 1.55 35.02 -5.99
N HIS A 626 2.67 35.25 -5.31
CA HIS A 626 3.89 35.78 -5.94
C HIS A 626 4.75 34.67 -6.56
N PHE A 627 4.79 33.51 -5.92
CA PHE A 627 5.59 32.35 -6.33
C PHE A 627 4.72 31.29 -7.02
N LEU A 628 3.56 30.96 -6.45
CA LEU A 628 2.75 29.83 -6.91
C LEU A 628 2.15 30.02 -8.30
N ASP A 629 1.89 31.26 -8.74
CA ASP A 629 1.44 31.52 -10.11
C ASP A 629 2.53 31.14 -11.14
N ALA A 630 3.74 31.65 -10.96
CA ALA A 630 4.89 31.30 -11.80
C ALA A 630 5.24 29.80 -11.71
N PHE A 631 5.20 29.21 -10.52
CA PHE A 631 5.47 27.79 -10.28
C PHE A 631 4.50 26.86 -11.01
N THR A 632 3.20 27.19 -11.02
CA THR A 632 2.15 26.35 -11.62
C THR A 632 1.93 26.59 -13.12
N SER A 633 2.34 27.74 -13.65
CA SER A 633 2.22 28.08 -15.07
C SER A 633 3.41 27.65 -15.93
N ARG A 634 4.56 27.32 -15.33
CA ARG A 634 5.83 27.02 -16.02
C ARG A 634 6.29 25.58 -15.81
N THR A 635 7.25 25.13 -16.64
CA THR A 635 7.80 23.77 -16.60
C THR A 635 9.33 23.76 -16.65
N GLY A 636 9.92 22.87 -15.85
CA GLY A 636 11.37 22.75 -15.68
C GLY A 636 11.89 23.46 -14.43
N PHE A 637 13.10 23.12 -13.99
CA PHE A 637 13.63 23.57 -12.70
C PHE A 637 13.81 25.09 -12.64
N VAL A 638 14.54 25.64 -13.61
CA VAL A 638 14.90 27.07 -13.65
C VAL A 638 13.68 27.99 -13.79
N SER A 639 12.59 27.49 -14.38
CA SER A 639 11.38 28.29 -14.63
C SER A 639 10.35 28.19 -13.50
N SER A 640 10.37 27.10 -12.72
CA SER A 640 9.43 26.84 -11.61
C SER A 640 10.03 27.19 -10.25
N PHE A 641 11.33 27.00 -10.04
CA PHE A 641 12.02 27.20 -8.74
C PHE A 641 13.00 28.38 -8.78
N GLU A 642 13.44 28.81 -7.59
CA GLU A 642 14.40 29.90 -7.43
C GLU A 642 15.84 29.44 -7.70
N CYS A 643 16.17 29.26 -8.98
CA CYS A 643 17.51 28.92 -9.47
C CYS A 643 18.38 30.17 -9.75
N GLY A 644 18.07 31.32 -9.16
CA GLY A 644 18.77 32.59 -9.40
C GLY A 644 18.54 33.18 -10.80
N THR A 645 19.06 34.38 -11.01
CA THR A 645 18.98 35.07 -12.32
C THR A 645 19.90 34.41 -13.35
N LEU A 646 19.69 34.72 -14.65
CA LEU A 646 20.61 34.26 -15.70
C LEU A 646 22.03 34.79 -15.47
N GLU A 647 22.17 36.04 -15.04
CA GLU A 647 23.46 36.69 -14.76
C GLU A 647 24.20 35.97 -13.61
N GLN A 648 23.53 35.70 -12.49
CA GLN A 648 24.12 34.92 -11.38
C GLN A 648 24.53 33.50 -11.80
N ARG A 649 23.74 32.83 -12.65
CA ARG A 649 24.11 31.49 -13.16
C ARG A 649 25.30 31.53 -14.13
N LEU A 650 25.47 32.61 -14.89
CA LEU A 650 26.63 32.84 -15.74
C LEU A 650 27.88 33.18 -14.91
N ASP A 651 27.74 33.97 -13.84
CA ASP A 651 28.82 34.31 -12.91
C ASP A 651 29.36 33.07 -12.16
N VAL A 652 28.46 32.20 -11.69
CA VAL A 652 28.82 30.87 -11.15
C VAL A 652 29.57 30.03 -12.17
N LEU A 653 29.10 29.96 -13.42
CA LEU A 653 29.77 29.19 -14.47
C LEU A 653 31.16 29.76 -14.80
N TYR A 654 31.29 31.08 -14.90
CA TYR A 654 32.57 31.76 -15.13
C TYR A 654 33.56 31.47 -14.00
N THR A 655 33.10 31.52 -12.75
CA THR A 655 33.90 31.20 -11.55
C THR A 655 34.40 29.75 -11.56
N ILE A 656 33.59 28.80 -12.02
CA ILE A 656 33.98 27.39 -12.20
C ILE A 656 35.07 27.28 -13.29
N GLU A 657 34.86 27.88 -14.46
CA GLU A 657 35.83 27.83 -15.57
C GLU A 657 37.16 28.50 -15.22
N GLU A 658 37.15 29.59 -14.45
CA GLU A 658 38.36 30.26 -13.97
C GLU A 658 39.13 29.37 -12.97
N LYS A 659 38.42 28.75 -12.02
CA LYS A 659 39.01 27.79 -11.07
C LYS A 659 39.64 26.59 -11.81
N GLU A 660 39.00 26.07 -12.86
CA GLU A 660 39.59 24.99 -13.68
C GLU A 660 40.82 25.45 -14.47
N ARG A 661 40.79 26.62 -15.14
CA ARG A 661 41.96 27.17 -15.86
C ARG A 661 43.17 27.41 -14.95
N LEU A 662 42.94 27.91 -13.73
CA LEU A 662 43.99 28.08 -12.72
C LEU A 662 44.58 26.72 -12.31
N THR A 663 43.74 25.71 -12.15
CA THR A 663 44.18 24.34 -11.82
C THR A 663 45.03 23.73 -12.94
N ASP A 664 44.60 23.82 -14.20
CA ASP A 664 45.35 23.34 -15.36
C ASP A 664 46.69 24.08 -15.56
N SER A 665 46.73 25.38 -15.27
CA SER A 665 47.98 26.17 -15.30
C SER A 665 49.00 25.69 -14.25
N PHE A 666 48.53 25.19 -13.11
CA PHE A 666 49.38 24.65 -12.05
C PHE A 666 49.98 23.30 -12.43
N TRP A 667 49.19 22.44 -13.10
CA TRP A 667 49.66 21.15 -13.61
C TRP A 667 50.63 21.28 -14.79
N THR A 668 50.44 22.25 -15.69
CA THR A 668 51.37 22.47 -16.81
C THR A 668 52.75 22.93 -16.35
N ILE A 669 52.85 23.77 -15.31
CA ILE A 669 54.14 24.15 -14.70
C ILE A 669 54.87 22.94 -14.08
N SER A 670 54.13 21.91 -13.64
CA SER A 670 54.71 20.69 -13.04
C SER A 670 55.27 19.69 -14.06
N VAL A 671 54.92 19.79 -15.35
CA VAL A 671 55.21 18.75 -16.36
C VAL A 671 56.36 19.14 -17.30
N ASP A 672 56.78 20.42 -17.29
CA ASP A 672 57.74 21.01 -18.24
C ASP A 672 59.23 20.62 -18.01
N ARG A 673 59.48 19.37 -17.60
CA ARG A 673 60.83 18.78 -17.48
C ARG A 673 61.02 17.38 -18.08
N SER A 674 60.04 16.79 -18.75
CA SER A 674 60.27 15.54 -19.50
C SER A 674 59.47 15.41 -20.79
N SER A 675 60.22 15.07 -21.86
CA SER A 675 59.77 14.59 -23.18
C SER A 675 58.90 15.51 -24.04
N ASN A 676 59.58 16.25 -24.93
CA ASN A 676 59.10 16.42 -26.31
C ASN A 676 58.99 15.04 -26.99
N LEU A 677 57.83 14.66 -27.52
CA LEU A 677 57.72 14.02 -28.83
C LEU A 677 56.27 13.93 -29.34
N ASP A 678 56.14 14.11 -30.66
CA ASP A 678 55.12 13.66 -31.61
C ASP A 678 53.62 14.02 -31.47
N SER A 679 53.17 14.66 -32.55
CA SER A 679 51.79 14.86 -32.96
C SER A 679 51.11 13.57 -33.42
N ASN A 680 49.89 13.31 -32.94
CA ASN A 680 48.74 13.01 -33.81
C ASN A 680 47.41 13.00 -33.03
N ILE A 681 46.34 13.46 -33.67
CA ILE A 681 45.00 13.54 -33.07
C ILE A 681 44.43 12.12 -32.93
N SER A 682 44.40 11.63 -31.70
CA SER A 682 43.67 10.42 -31.29
C SER A 682 42.86 10.75 -30.04
N TYR A 683 41.54 10.89 -30.19
CA TYR A 683 40.60 11.15 -29.08
C TYR A 683 40.37 9.89 -28.24
N GLY A 684 41.44 9.34 -27.68
CA GLY A 684 41.42 8.42 -26.54
C GLY A 684 41.58 9.18 -25.22
N VAL A 685 41.29 8.50 -24.11
CA VAL A 685 41.42 9.01 -22.73
C VAL A 685 42.69 9.86 -22.56
N SER A 686 42.53 11.15 -22.24
CA SER A 686 43.67 12.05 -22.01
C SER A 686 44.55 11.48 -20.90
N SER A 687 45.87 11.52 -21.08
CA SER A 687 46.84 11.09 -20.06
C SER A 687 46.68 11.83 -18.73
N GLN A 688 46.03 13.00 -18.74
CA GLN A 688 45.67 13.77 -17.55
C GLN A 688 44.63 13.07 -16.66
N TRP A 689 43.71 12.27 -17.23
CA TRP A 689 42.63 11.62 -16.45
C TRP A 689 43.15 10.55 -15.49
N LEU A 690 44.30 9.93 -15.77
CA LEU A 690 44.85 8.84 -14.95
C LEU A 690 45.20 9.28 -13.51
N ASN A 691 45.40 10.57 -13.28
CA ASN A 691 45.71 11.15 -11.97
C ASN A 691 44.51 11.86 -11.33
N ASP A 692 43.33 11.86 -11.97
CA ASP A 692 42.15 12.58 -11.47
C ASP A 692 41.34 11.70 -10.50
N PRO A 693 41.07 12.15 -9.25
CA PRO A 693 40.30 11.37 -8.28
C PRO A 693 38.85 11.06 -8.72
N LEU A 694 38.29 11.80 -9.68
CA LEU A 694 36.97 11.54 -10.25
C LEU A 694 36.99 10.57 -11.46
N ALA A 695 38.17 10.16 -11.95
CA ALA A 695 38.24 9.20 -13.05
C ALA A 695 37.67 7.82 -12.68
N LEU A 696 37.86 7.38 -11.42
CA LEU A 696 37.23 6.14 -10.92
C LEU A 696 35.71 6.25 -10.89
N GLN A 697 35.18 7.37 -10.38
CA GLN A 697 33.74 7.65 -10.32
C GLN A 697 33.14 7.74 -11.73
N THR A 698 33.82 8.40 -12.67
CA THR A 698 33.48 8.44 -14.11
C THR A 698 33.34 7.03 -14.68
N HIS A 699 34.29 6.15 -14.39
CA HIS A 699 34.27 4.77 -14.88
C HIS A 699 33.15 3.94 -14.21
N GLN A 700 32.91 4.11 -12.92
CA GLN A 700 31.82 3.43 -12.21
C GLN A 700 30.44 3.85 -12.74
N ILE A 701 30.21 5.15 -12.97
CA ILE A 701 28.97 5.66 -13.60
C ILE A 701 28.81 5.06 -15.00
N LEU A 702 29.88 5.00 -15.80
CA LEU A 702 29.85 4.37 -17.12
C LEU A 702 29.40 2.91 -17.04
N LEU A 703 29.98 2.12 -16.12
CA LEU A 703 29.65 0.71 -15.96
C LEU A 703 28.19 0.50 -15.56
N LEU A 704 27.67 1.27 -14.60
CA LEU A 704 26.28 1.21 -14.15
C LEU A 704 25.29 1.54 -15.29
N ILE A 705 25.57 2.60 -16.06
CA ILE A 705 24.75 2.97 -17.22
C ILE A 705 24.84 1.90 -18.32
N LYS A 706 26.03 1.36 -18.58
CA LYS A 706 26.26 0.29 -19.56
C LYS A 706 25.51 -0.98 -19.19
N GLU A 707 25.55 -1.38 -17.93
CA GLU A 707 24.82 -2.54 -17.39
C GLU A 707 23.31 -2.39 -17.60
N VAL A 708 22.73 -1.27 -17.16
CA VAL A 708 21.31 -0.95 -17.35
C VAL A 708 20.88 -0.99 -18.83
N VAL A 709 21.68 -0.39 -19.72
CA VAL A 709 21.37 -0.32 -21.16
C VAL A 709 21.52 -1.69 -21.85
N MET A 710 22.43 -2.53 -21.38
CA MET A 710 22.72 -3.86 -21.95
C MET A 710 21.77 -4.96 -21.44
N ILE A 711 21.48 -4.97 -20.14
CA ILE A 711 20.61 -5.99 -19.51
C ILE A 711 19.13 -5.68 -19.78
N LYS A 712 18.74 -4.40 -19.77
CA LYS A 712 17.36 -3.91 -19.87
C LYS A 712 16.38 -4.67 -18.96
N PRO A 713 16.27 -4.29 -17.67
CA PRO A 713 15.27 -4.83 -16.76
C PRO A 713 13.87 -4.87 -17.38
N ARG A 714 13.04 -5.86 -17.01
CA ARG A 714 11.66 -5.97 -17.51
C ARG A 714 10.93 -4.64 -17.27
N ASN A 715 10.33 -4.10 -18.32
CA ASN A 715 9.62 -2.81 -18.35
C ASN A 715 10.51 -1.56 -18.12
N SER A 716 11.83 -1.68 -18.34
CA SER A 716 12.77 -0.57 -18.33
C SER A 716 12.34 0.57 -19.25
N CYS A 717 12.43 1.80 -18.78
CA CYS A 717 12.17 3.00 -19.59
C CYS A 717 13.32 3.40 -20.52
N VAL A 718 14.40 2.61 -20.59
CA VAL A 718 15.62 2.93 -21.36
C VAL A 718 15.49 2.50 -22.83
N THR A 719 15.27 3.49 -23.68
CA THR A 719 15.16 3.33 -25.15
C THR A 719 16.50 3.20 -25.87
N ILE A 720 17.59 3.70 -25.28
CA ILE A 720 18.93 3.72 -25.88
C ILE A 720 19.46 2.29 -26.09
N SER A 721 20.29 2.09 -27.11
CA SER A 721 21.04 0.86 -27.40
C SER A 721 22.54 1.13 -27.25
N TRP A 722 23.29 0.25 -26.57
CA TRP A 722 24.72 0.47 -26.36
C TRP A 722 25.51 0.45 -27.67
N SER A 723 26.45 1.38 -27.82
CA SER A 723 27.41 1.42 -28.94
C SER A 723 28.62 2.26 -28.54
N GLN A 724 29.71 2.18 -29.31
CA GLN A 724 30.93 2.95 -29.04
C GLN A 724 30.69 4.48 -29.03
N ASN A 725 29.73 4.99 -29.83
CA ASN A 725 29.37 6.41 -29.79
C ASN A 725 28.61 6.80 -28.52
N ILE A 726 27.72 5.92 -28.03
CA ILE A 726 27.00 6.13 -26.75
C ILE A 726 27.97 6.06 -25.57
N GLU A 727 28.92 5.13 -25.60
CA GLU A 727 30.01 5.00 -24.61
C GLU A 727 30.88 6.27 -24.56
N GLN A 728 31.25 6.83 -25.73
CA GLN A 728 31.95 8.12 -25.82
C GLN A 728 31.12 9.29 -25.28
N ARG A 729 29.83 9.39 -25.64
CA ARG A 729 28.94 10.44 -25.10
C ARG A 729 28.76 10.34 -23.59
N CYS A 730 28.70 9.12 -23.05
CA CYS A 730 28.61 8.88 -21.61
C CYS A 730 29.88 9.34 -20.90
N LEU A 731 31.06 8.98 -21.43
CA LEU A 731 32.36 9.43 -20.92
C LEU A 731 32.56 10.94 -21.04
N GLN A 732 31.99 11.57 -22.08
CA GLN A 732 32.03 13.03 -22.24
C GLN A 732 31.13 13.72 -21.20
N PHE A 733 29.88 13.28 -21.03
CA PHE A 733 28.93 13.91 -20.11
C PHE A 733 29.30 13.71 -18.64
N PHE A 734 29.78 12.52 -18.27
CA PHE A 734 30.24 12.21 -16.91
C PHE A 734 31.76 12.29 -16.75
N SER A 735 32.47 13.05 -17.62
CA SER A 735 33.92 13.25 -17.49
C SER A 735 34.28 13.92 -16.16
N PRO A 736 35.52 13.80 -15.64
CA PRO A 736 35.92 14.46 -14.40
C PRO A 736 35.65 15.98 -14.38
N THR A 737 35.96 16.67 -15.47
CA THR A 737 35.67 18.11 -15.69
C THR A 737 34.16 18.38 -15.68
N SER A 738 33.38 17.60 -16.44
CA SER A 738 31.92 17.75 -16.50
C SER A 738 31.25 17.46 -15.14
N LEU A 739 31.74 16.46 -14.40
CA LEU A 739 31.27 16.14 -13.05
C LEU A 739 31.53 17.30 -12.09
N ARG A 740 32.73 17.91 -12.09
CA ARG A 740 33.00 19.11 -11.28
C ARG A 740 32.03 20.24 -11.63
N LYS A 741 31.94 20.59 -12.91
CA LYS A 741 31.05 21.64 -13.42
C LYS A 741 29.60 21.42 -12.97
N TYR A 742 29.05 20.23 -13.19
CA TYR A 742 27.66 19.95 -12.86
C TYR A 742 27.42 19.81 -11.35
N ILE A 743 28.37 19.28 -10.57
CA ILE A 743 28.24 19.19 -9.11
C ILE A 743 28.30 20.58 -8.47
N GLU A 744 29.17 21.49 -8.94
CA GLU A 744 29.18 22.88 -8.45
C GLU A 744 27.95 23.68 -8.90
N LEU A 745 27.44 23.46 -10.12
CA LEU A 745 26.12 24.00 -10.52
C LEU A 745 24.99 23.44 -9.64
N TYR A 746 25.01 22.15 -9.29
CA TYR A 746 24.06 21.58 -8.32
C TYR A 746 24.16 22.31 -6.97
N TRP A 747 25.37 22.50 -6.42
CA TRP A 747 25.54 23.16 -5.13
C TRP A 747 25.11 24.62 -5.14
N SER A 748 25.65 25.41 -6.06
CA SER A 748 25.41 26.84 -6.12
C SER A 748 23.99 27.18 -6.56
N ILE A 749 23.39 26.40 -7.45
CA ILE A 749 22.10 26.76 -8.08
C ILE A 749 20.92 25.94 -7.55
N TRP A 750 21.05 24.62 -7.38
CA TRP A 750 19.93 23.76 -6.99
C TRP A 750 19.81 23.54 -5.48
N SER A 751 20.91 23.22 -4.80
CA SER A 751 20.93 22.77 -3.39
C SER A 751 20.16 23.66 -2.41
N PRO A 752 20.11 25.01 -2.54
CA PRO A 752 19.24 25.86 -1.73
C PRO A 752 17.77 25.45 -1.73
N ASN A 753 17.27 24.96 -2.87
CA ASN A 753 15.88 24.53 -3.01
C ASN A 753 15.61 23.16 -2.38
N VAL A 754 16.63 22.30 -2.24
CA VAL A 754 16.50 20.96 -1.65
C VAL A 754 17.81 20.60 -0.93
N ASN A 755 17.90 20.95 0.34
CA ASN A 755 19.14 20.99 1.12
C ASN A 755 19.29 19.80 2.11
N PHE A 756 19.15 18.55 1.64
CA PHE A 756 19.38 17.34 2.47
C PHE A 756 20.81 16.78 2.44
N LEU A 757 21.70 17.31 1.58
CA LEU A 757 23.12 16.95 1.56
C LEU A 757 23.94 18.04 2.25
N HIS A 758 24.90 17.64 3.07
CA HIS A 758 25.76 18.55 3.81
C HIS A 758 27.02 18.92 3.01
N ARG A 759 27.00 20.07 2.31
CA ARG A 759 28.10 20.51 1.42
C ARG A 759 29.50 20.46 2.09
N PRO A 760 29.71 20.97 3.33
CA PRO A 760 31.06 21.05 3.91
C PRO A 760 31.75 19.70 4.19
N SER A 761 31.00 18.60 4.35
CA SER A 761 31.56 17.25 4.52
C SER A 761 31.34 16.35 3.29
N PHE A 762 30.82 16.91 2.19
CA PHE A 762 30.59 16.15 0.98
C PHE A 762 31.90 15.96 0.21
N HIS A 763 32.28 14.70 0.02
CA HIS A 763 33.46 14.33 -0.73
C HIS A 763 33.05 13.56 -1.99
N PRO A 764 33.15 14.17 -3.19
CA PRO A 764 32.74 13.54 -4.44
C PRO A 764 33.43 12.20 -4.69
N ALA A 765 34.75 12.10 -4.45
CA ALA A 765 35.53 10.90 -4.75
C ALA A 765 35.15 9.66 -3.92
N SER A 766 34.62 9.83 -2.70
CA SER A 766 34.20 8.73 -1.81
C SER A 766 32.68 8.53 -1.73
N SER A 767 31.90 9.32 -2.47
CA SER A 767 30.45 9.19 -2.53
C SER A 767 30.00 8.13 -3.53
N LYS A 768 28.77 7.64 -3.38
CA LYS A 768 28.19 6.61 -4.22
C LYS A 768 28.01 7.09 -5.68
N PRO A 769 28.44 6.32 -6.71
CA PRO A 769 28.43 6.80 -8.10
C PRO A 769 27.05 7.25 -8.61
N ILE A 770 25.97 6.55 -8.23
CA ILE A 770 24.60 6.90 -8.64
C ILE A 770 24.08 8.20 -8.00
N LEU A 771 24.65 8.64 -6.87
CA LEU A 771 24.36 9.94 -6.28
C LEU A 771 25.03 11.06 -7.08
N LEU A 772 26.32 10.89 -7.44
CA LEU A 772 27.04 11.83 -8.29
C LEU A 772 26.38 11.96 -9.67
N ALA A 773 25.95 10.85 -10.28
CA ALA A 773 25.23 10.88 -11.55
C ALA A 773 23.89 11.64 -11.46
N SER A 774 23.16 11.48 -10.35
CA SER A 774 21.90 12.18 -10.10
C SER A 774 22.11 13.69 -9.84
N MET A 775 23.13 14.05 -9.05
CA MET A 775 23.54 15.44 -8.84
C MET A 775 23.98 16.10 -10.15
N ALA A 776 24.78 15.40 -10.97
CA ALA A 776 25.24 15.90 -12.25
C ALA A 776 24.10 16.13 -13.26
N ILE A 777 23.09 15.25 -13.29
CA ILE A 777 21.88 15.48 -14.08
C ILE A 777 21.17 16.76 -13.65
N ILE A 778 20.93 16.95 -12.35
CA ILE A 778 20.26 18.16 -11.85
C ILE A 778 21.10 19.42 -12.14
N GLY A 779 22.41 19.36 -11.91
CA GLY A 779 23.36 20.44 -12.21
C GLY A 779 23.36 20.86 -13.68
N ALA A 780 23.31 19.90 -14.59
CA ALA A 780 23.18 20.17 -16.03
C ALA A 780 21.81 20.76 -16.40
N CYS A 781 20.72 20.36 -15.72
CA CYS A 781 19.37 20.93 -15.90
C CYS A 781 19.19 22.36 -15.33
N VAL A 782 20.14 22.84 -14.52
CA VAL A 782 20.16 24.23 -14.03
C VAL A 782 21.26 25.08 -14.68
N SER A 783 22.09 24.48 -15.56
CA SER A 783 23.13 25.18 -16.30
C SER A 783 22.55 26.32 -17.16
N PRO A 784 23.25 27.47 -17.30
CA PRO A 784 22.88 28.50 -18.28
C PRO A 784 23.12 28.05 -19.73
N ASN A 785 23.93 27.01 -19.99
CA ASN A 785 24.14 26.46 -21.33
C ASN A 785 23.04 25.46 -21.72
N LEU A 786 22.34 25.73 -22.82
CA LEU A 786 21.28 24.84 -23.32
C LEU A 786 21.80 23.48 -23.78
N GLU A 787 23.04 23.37 -24.25
CA GLU A 787 23.61 22.08 -24.69
C GLU A 787 23.81 21.11 -23.51
N ASP A 788 24.15 21.62 -22.32
CA ASP A 788 24.24 20.83 -21.09
C ASP A 788 22.87 20.24 -20.73
N ASN A 789 21.82 21.07 -20.82
CA ASN A 789 20.44 20.71 -20.53
C ASN A 789 19.92 19.62 -21.49
N GLU A 790 20.17 19.77 -22.79
CA GLU A 790 19.80 18.76 -23.80
C GLU A 790 20.59 17.46 -23.63
N SER A 791 21.88 17.56 -23.30
CA SER A 791 22.74 16.40 -23.04
C SER A 791 22.28 15.60 -21.80
N ALA A 792 21.80 16.28 -20.76
CA ALA A 792 21.31 15.64 -19.55
C ALA A 792 20.08 14.76 -19.81
N ARG A 793 19.15 15.22 -20.66
CA ARG A 793 17.90 14.51 -21.01
C ARG A 793 18.14 13.12 -21.60
N MET A 794 19.29 12.92 -22.28
CA MET A 794 19.70 11.62 -22.80
C MET A 794 19.92 10.57 -21.68
N TRP A 795 20.32 11.00 -20.48
CA TRP A 795 20.71 10.11 -19.39
C TRP A 795 19.64 9.92 -18.32
N PHE A 796 18.55 10.71 -18.33
CA PHE A 796 17.45 10.66 -17.34
C PHE A 796 16.96 9.23 -17.07
N ASN A 797 16.55 8.50 -18.11
CA ASN A 797 16.00 7.15 -17.94
C ASN A 797 17.07 6.14 -17.53
N CYS A 798 18.33 6.33 -17.96
CA CYS A 798 19.43 5.43 -17.59
C CYS A 798 19.81 5.57 -16.11
N VAL A 799 19.91 6.80 -15.61
CA VAL A 799 20.20 7.07 -14.20
C VAL A 799 18.98 6.75 -13.32
N GLU A 800 17.74 6.90 -13.82
CA GLU A 800 16.56 6.37 -13.13
C GLU A 800 16.67 4.87 -12.90
N GLU A 801 16.85 4.06 -13.94
CA GLU A 801 16.95 2.61 -13.75
C GLU A 801 18.16 2.23 -12.89
N ALA A 802 19.31 2.89 -13.05
CA ALA A 802 20.50 2.62 -12.23
C ALA A 802 20.27 2.91 -10.74
N ALA A 803 19.63 4.02 -10.38
CA ALA A 803 19.36 4.37 -8.99
C ALA A 803 18.33 3.43 -8.34
N PHE A 804 17.35 2.94 -9.11
CA PHE A 804 16.33 2.00 -8.60
C PHE A 804 16.74 0.53 -8.70
N ALA A 805 17.78 0.18 -9.46
CA ALA A 805 18.40 -1.15 -9.49
C ALA A 805 19.53 -1.31 -8.45
N ASP A 806 19.96 -0.22 -7.81
CA ASP A 806 21.08 -0.22 -6.86
C ASP A 806 20.90 -1.21 -5.70
N GLU A 807 21.95 -1.96 -5.38
CA GLU A 807 21.91 -3.00 -4.35
C GLU A 807 21.62 -2.45 -2.96
N ASP A 808 22.24 -1.34 -2.55
CA ASP A 808 22.03 -0.78 -1.20
C ASP A 808 20.63 -0.18 -1.05
N PHE A 809 20.07 0.39 -2.12
CA PHE A 809 18.69 0.88 -2.14
C PHE A 809 17.68 -0.25 -1.91
N ASN A 810 17.89 -1.40 -2.57
CA ASN A 810 16.99 -2.56 -2.53
C ASN A 810 17.27 -3.54 -1.38
N ARG A 811 18.38 -3.39 -0.65
CA ARG A 811 18.80 -4.29 0.44
C ARG A 811 17.95 -4.12 1.70
N ASP A 812 17.36 -5.21 2.19
CA ASP A 812 16.67 -5.24 3.47
C ASP A 812 17.61 -4.93 4.67
N PRO A 813 17.16 -4.19 5.69
CA PRO A 813 17.97 -3.87 6.86
C PRO A 813 18.20 -5.10 7.75
N VAL A 814 19.45 -5.56 7.83
CA VAL A 814 19.86 -6.72 8.64
C VAL A 814 19.93 -6.39 10.15
N SER A 815 20.00 -5.11 10.50
CA SER A 815 19.99 -4.60 11.88
C SER A 815 19.36 -3.20 11.92
N PRO A 816 19.00 -2.65 13.10
CA PRO A 816 18.45 -1.29 13.19
C PRO A 816 19.34 -0.28 12.48
N PHE A 817 18.73 0.59 11.67
CA PHE A 817 19.45 1.54 10.84
C PHE A 817 20.28 2.52 11.68
N HIS A 818 21.53 2.74 11.27
CA HIS A 818 22.43 3.68 11.92
C HIS A 818 23.03 4.65 10.88
N PRO A 819 22.77 5.97 10.97
CA PRO A 819 23.07 6.92 9.89
C PRO A 819 24.52 6.89 9.39
N VAL A 820 25.50 6.84 10.30
CA VAL A 820 26.93 6.76 9.94
C VAL A 820 27.33 5.42 9.33
N ARG A 821 26.85 4.29 9.86
CA ARG A 821 27.22 2.95 9.39
C ARG A 821 26.62 2.65 8.02
N ASP A 822 25.37 3.05 7.82
CA ASP A 822 24.56 2.68 6.67
C ASP A 822 24.51 3.80 5.61
N ARG A 823 25.52 4.69 5.62
CA ARG A 823 25.63 5.89 4.76
C ARG A 823 25.48 5.60 3.27
N GLN A 824 25.89 4.41 2.79
CA GLN A 824 25.71 4.01 1.39
C GLN A 824 24.23 3.84 1.00
N LYS A 825 23.42 3.17 1.85
CA LYS A 825 21.96 3.05 1.64
C LYS A 825 21.25 4.40 1.71
N MET A 826 21.73 5.29 2.57
CA MET A 826 21.26 6.66 2.66
C MET A 826 21.54 7.47 1.39
N GLN A 827 22.78 7.41 0.87
CA GLN A 827 23.13 8.02 -0.41
C GLN A 827 22.32 7.43 -1.59
N ALA A 828 21.99 6.14 -1.53
CA ALA A 828 21.13 5.48 -2.51
C ALA A 828 19.69 6.03 -2.49
N LEU A 829 19.11 6.18 -1.30
CA LEU A 829 17.80 6.79 -1.09
C LEU A 829 17.76 8.25 -1.57
N GLN A 830 18.79 9.03 -1.25
CA GLN A 830 18.93 10.43 -1.68
C GLN A 830 18.98 10.56 -3.21
N ALA A 831 19.69 9.67 -3.89
CA ALA A 831 19.71 9.61 -5.36
C ALA A 831 18.35 9.20 -5.95
N ALA A 832 17.70 8.17 -5.40
CA ALA A 832 16.35 7.76 -5.83
C ALA A 832 15.30 8.87 -5.64
N TYR A 833 15.46 9.72 -4.61
CA TYR A 833 14.69 10.95 -4.46
C TYR A 833 15.02 11.99 -5.55
N MET A 834 16.31 12.27 -5.82
CA MET A 834 16.72 13.17 -6.92
C MET A 834 16.17 12.74 -8.28
N VAL A 835 16.11 11.43 -8.55
CA VAL A 835 15.48 10.87 -9.74
C VAL A 835 13.99 11.19 -9.79
N CYS A 836 13.25 10.95 -8.71
CA CYS A 836 11.83 11.32 -8.62
C CYS A 836 11.62 12.82 -8.86
N LEU A 837 12.54 13.65 -8.37
CA LEU A 837 12.53 15.10 -8.50
C LEU A 837 12.73 15.53 -9.97
N TYR A 838 13.86 15.22 -10.62
CA TYR A 838 14.09 15.71 -11.99
C TYR A 838 13.11 15.11 -13.01
N GLN A 839 12.72 13.84 -12.89
CA GLN A 839 11.72 13.24 -13.79
C GLN A 839 10.31 13.82 -13.59
N ASN A 840 9.99 14.45 -12.44
CA ASN A 840 8.69 15.11 -12.25
C ASN A 840 8.61 16.54 -12.84
N TRP A 841 9.73 17.29 -12.87
CA TRP A 841 9.77 18.63 -13.46
C TRP A 841 10.27 18.67 -14.91
N GLU A 842 11.45 18.10 -15.19
CA GLU A 842 12.08 18.05 -16.54
C GLU A 842 11.66 16.84 -17.38
N GLY A 843 11.17 15.76 -16.75
CA GLY A 843 10.79 14.53 -17.44
C GLY A 843 9.53 14.65 -18.31
N THR A 844 9.36 13.72 -19.24
CA THR A 844 8.15 13.61 -20.09
C THR A 844 6.89 13.31 -19.24
N ASP A 845 5.68 13.60 -19.74
CA ASP A 845 4.42 13.24 -19.05
C ASP A 845 4.33 11.74 -18.68
N ALA A 846 4.95 10.86 -19.49
CA ALA A 846 5.07 9.44 -19.18
C ALA A 846 6.00 9.19 -17.99
N SER A 847 7.16 9.88 -17.92
CA SER A 847 8.04 9.88 -16.75
C SER A 847 7.33 10.42 -15.51
N LYS A 848 6.68 11.60 -15.60
CA LYS A 848 5.93 12.22 -14.49
C LYS A 848 4.91 11.25 -13.88
N LYS A 849 4.11 10.58 -14.72
CA LYS A 849 3.16 9.54 -14.30
C LYS A 849 3.85 8.29 -13.74
N ARG A 850 4.97 7.84 -14.32
CA ARG A 850 5.75 6.68 -13.84
C ARG A 850 6.34 6.94 -12.45
N ILE A 851 6.96 8.09 -12.23
CA ILE A 851 7.48 8.52 -10.94
C ILE A 851 6.37 8.53 -9.90
N ARG A 852 5.30 9.28 -10.17
CA ARG A 852 4.21 9.41 -9.22
C ARG A 852 3.55 8.07 -8.94
N ARG A 853 3.24 7.22 -9.92
CA ARG A 853 2.52 5.97 -9.65
C ARG A 853 3.38 4.85 -9.07
N HIS A 854 4.64 4.75 -9.48
CA HIS A 854 5.49 3.59 -9.19
C HIS A 854 6.72 3.96 -8.35
N ARG A 855 7.69 4.69 -8.94
CA ARG A 855 9.02 4.91 -8.32
C ARG A 855 8.95 5.56 -6.94
N PHE A 856 8.12 6.59 -6.78
CA PHE A 856 8.00 7.28 -5.50
C PHE A 856 7.35 6.41 -4.41
N SER A 857 6.51 5.44 -4.76
CA SER A 857 6.00 4.45 -3.81
C SER A 857 7.12 3.57 -3.25
N THR A 858 8.13 3.24 -4.05
CA THR A 858 9.33 2.53 -3.60
C THR A 858 10.15 3.39 -2.63
N VAL A 859 10.40 4.67 -2.97
CA VAL A 859 11.09 5.63 -2.08
C VAL A 859 10.42 5.72 -0.70
N VAL A 860 9.08 5.83 -0.66
CA VAL A 860 8.31 5.85 0.59
C VAL A 860 8.36 4.51 1.35
N SER A 861 8.47 3.37 0.64
CA SER A 861 8.72 2.07 1.30
C SER A 861 10.09 2.06 1.96
N THR A 862 11.15 2.38 1.21
CA THR A 862 12.52 2.40 1.73
C THR A 862 12.66 3.31 2.95
N VAL A 863 12.01 4.49 2.95
CA VAL A 863 11.96 5.40 4.12
C VAL A 863 11.35 4.75 5.35
N ARG A 864 10.28 3.96 5.20
CA ARG A 864 9.68 3.21 6.31
C ARG A 864 10.59 2.09 6.80
N ASP A 865 11.30 1.44 5.89
CA ASP A 865 12.26 0.37 6.20
C ASP A 865 13.52 0.89 6.92
N LEU A 866 13.83 2.20 6.84
CA LEU A 866 14.88 2.85 7.64
C LEU A 866 14.43 3.22 9.07
N ASP A 867 13.15 3.02 9.41
CA ASP A 867 12.49 3.46 10.64
C ASP A 867 12.66 4.96 10.94
N ILE A 868 11.59 5.73 10.65
CA ILE A 868 11.51 7.18 10.85
C ILE A 868 11.82 7.60 12.31
N THR A 869 11.66 6.72 13.29
CA THR A 869 12.00 7.03 14.70
C THR A 869 13.50 7.16 14.97
N THR A 870 14.36 6.63 14.09
CA THR A 870 15.84 6.73 14.20
C THR A 870 16.37 8.13 13.95
N ALA A 871 15.62 8.96 13.21
CA ALA A 871 15.94 10.33 12.85
C ALA A 871 15.70 11.31 14.01
N ARG A 872 16.54 11.20 15.04
CA ARG A 872 16.56 12.07 16.22
C ARG A 872 17.98 12.48 16.56
N HIS A 873 18.14 13.71 17.03
CA HIS A 873 19.42 14.17 17.56
C HIS A 873 19.63 13.73 19.00
N VAL A 874 20.90 13.70 19.41
CA VAL A 874 21.30 13.71 20.82
C VAL A 874 21.32 15.17 21.29
N ASP A 875 21.13 15.46 22.59
CA ASP A 875 21.41 16.82 23.10
C ASP A 875 22.93 17.06 23.08
N TYR A 876 23.39 17.79 22.07
CA TYR A 876 24.81 18.12 21.89
C TYR A 876 25.31 19.19 22.88
N ASN A 877 24.44 19.91 23.58
CA ASN A 877 24.86 20.86 24.64
C ASN A 877 25.33 20.14 25.91
N ALA A 878 24.79 18.95 26.17
CA ALA A 878 25.19 18.11 27.29
C ALA A 878 26.61 17.51 27.13
N LYS A 879 27.19 17.60 25.93
CA LYS A 879 28.53 17.09 25.59
C LYS A 879 29.60 18.17 25.68
N HIS A 880 30.82 17.79 26.06
CA HIS A 880 31.97 18.68 25.93
C HIS A 880 32.35 18.90 24.45
N ARG A 881 33.13 19.95 24.13
CA ARG A 881 33.56 20.25 22.75
C ARG A 881 34.30 19.06 22.12
N ASP A 882 35.15 18.40 22.89
CA ASP A 882 35.95 17.24 22.45
C ASP A 882 35.10 15.95 22.26
N GLU A 883 33.86 15.93 22.73
CA GLU A 883 32.91 14.81 22.61
C GLU A 883 31.91 15.01 21.46
N PHE A 884 32.00 16.14 20.75
CA PHE A 884 31.14 16.47 19.62
C PHE A 884 31.57 15.74 18.35
N ASP A 885 30.87 14.65 18.03
CA ASP A 885 31.01 13.95 16.75
C ASP A 885 30.22 14.68 15.66
N TRP A 886 30.94 15.47 14.85
CA TRP A 886 30.41 16.20 13.71
C TRP A 886 29.87 15.27 12.60
N ASN A 887 30.46 14.09 12.39
CA ASN A 887 30.00 13.16 11.36
C ASN A 887 28.66 12.51 11.76
N GLU A 888 28.51 12.16 13.04
CA GLU A 888 27.25 11.66 13.59
C GLU A 888 26.15 12.74 13.61
N PHE A 889 26.49 13.99 13.92
CA PHE A 889 25.57 15.13 13.76
C PHE A 889 25.10 15.28 12.31
N VAL A 890 26.04 15.35 11.36
CA VAL A 890 25.73 15.50 9.94
C VAL A 890 24.88 14.34 9.44
N ALA A 891 25.24 13.09 9.73
CA ALA A 891 24.50 11.94 9.25
C ALA A 891 23.06 11.88 9.80
N ARG A 892 22.82 12.32 11.05
CA ARG A 892 21.48 12.46 11.63
C ARG A 892 20.68 13.58 10.97
N GLU A 893 21.31 14.73 10.72
CA GLU A 893 20.61 15.88 10.11
C GLU A 893 20.31 15.66 8.62
N GLU A 894 21.25 15.08 7.86
CA GLU A 894 21.00 14.66 6.48
C GLU A 894 19.83 13.65 6.42
N LEU A 895 19.64 12.79 7.44
CA LEU A 895 18.52 11.83 7.51
C LEU A 895 17.19 12.53 7.80
N ILE A 896 17.14 13.39 8.82
CA ILE A 896 15.96 14.21 9.16
C ILE A 896 15.52 15.02 7.94
N ARG A 897 16.46 15.71 7.28
CA ARG A 897 16.20 16.48 6.06
C ARG A 897 15.76 15.61 4.90
N THR A 898 16.33 14.41 4.72
CA THR A 898 15.87 13.47 3.69
C THR A 898 14.41 13.06 3.92
N PHE A 899 14.02 12.76 5.17
CA PHE A 899 12.62 12.43 5.49
C PHE A 899 11.67 13.62 5.33
N ILE A 900 12.09 14.83 5.70
CA ILE A 900 11.36 16.08 5.41
C ILE A 900 11.13 16.21 3.90
N TRP A 901 12.17 16.12 3.09
CA TRP A 901 12.06 16.33 1.64
C TRP A 901 11.22 15.26 0.93
N VAL A 902 11.26 13.98 1.38
CA VAL A 902 10.33 12.94 0.90
C VAL A 902 8.89 13.29 1.26
N PHE A 903 8.61 13.73 2.49
CA PHE A 903 7.26 14.15 2.92
C PHE A 903 6.76 15.40 2.16
N LEU A 904 7.64 16.35 1.88
CA LEU A 904 7.33 17.54 1.08
C LEU A 904 7.00 17.17 -0.37
N LEU A 905 7.70 16.21 -0.98
CA LEU A 905 7.40 15.74 -2.34
C LEU A 905 6.09 14.95 -2.40
N ASP A 906 5.78 14.12 -1.40
CA ASP A 906 4.47 13.47 -1.27
C ASP A 906 3.34 14.52 -1.17
N THR A 907 3.54 15.52 -0.32
CA THR A 907 2.58 16.63 -0.17
C THR A 907 2.47 17.49 -1.44
N ALA A 908 3.54 17.67 -2.22
CA ALA A 908 3.45 18.35 -3.51
C ALA A 908 2.52 17.58 -4.47
N PHE A 909 2.58 16.25 -4.48
CA PHE A 909 1.67 15.42 -5.27
C PHE A 909 0.21 15.50 -4.76
N VAL A 910 -0.01 15.65 -3.46
CA VAL A 910 -1.33 15.95 -2.89
C VAL A 910 -1.82 17.32 -3.36
N THR A 911 -0.98 18.35 -3.23
CA THR A 911 -1.33 19.76 -3.41
C THR A 911 -1.61 20.11 -4.87
N PHE A 912 -0.79 19.59 -5.80
CA PHE A 912 -0.75 19.96 -7.22
C PHE A 912 -1.27 18.89 -8.18
N ASN A 913 -1.28 17.61 -7.78
CA ASN A 913 -1.76 16.50 -8.62
C ASN A 913 -2.99 15.80 -8.04
N ASN A 914 -3.54 16.29 -6.90
CA ASN A 914 -4.74 15.76 -6.26
C ASN A 914 -4.63 14.25 -5.93
N LEU A 915 -3.42 13.78 -5.60
CA LEU A 915 -3.15 12.40 -5.21
C LEU A 915 -3.32 12.21 -3.69
N PRO A 916 -3.66 11.00 -3.21
CA PRO A 916 -3.74 10.73 -1.78
C PRO A 916 -2.34 10.71 -1.15
N PRO A 917 -2.16 11.28 0.05
CA PRO A 917 -0.90 11.23 0.77
C PRO A 917 -0.51 9.78 1.06
N ARG A 918 0.76 9.45 0.85
CA ARG A 918 1.35 8.13 1.13
C ARG A 918 2.05 8.12 2.47
N MET A 919 2.54 9.26 2.92
CA MET A 919 3.03 9.49 4.27
C MET A 919 1.97 10.28 5.05
N VAL A 920 1.64 9.86 6.26
CA VAL A 920 0.83 10.68 7.17
C VAL A 920 1.69 11.30 8.26
N VAL A 921 1.36 12.51 8.70
CA VAL A 921 2.11 13.22 9.76
C VAL A 921 2.23 12.40 11.05
N LYS A 922 1.30 11.46 11.31
CA LYS A 922 1.36 10.51 12.44
C LYS A 922 2.56 9.55 12.41
N GLU A 923 3.19 9.37 11.25
CA GLU A 923 4.43 8.59 11.07
C GLU A 923 5.69 9.41 11.36
N MET A 924 5.62 10.75 11.32
CA MET A 924 6.76 11.67 11.45
C MET A 924 7.20 11.87 12.90
N LYS A 925 7.62 10.76 13.54
CA LYS A 925 8.12 10.70 14.93
C LYS A 925 9.61 11.12 15.09
N MET A 926 10.21 11.60 14.02
CA MET A 926 11.54 12.21 13.96
C MET A 926 11.57 13.60 14.64
N HIS A 927 12.77 14.16 14.88
CA HIS A 927 12.94 15.56 15.26
C HIS A 927 12.71 16.51 14.07
N VAL A 928 12.63 17.82 14.34
CA VAL A 928 12.65 18.88 13.31
C VAL A 928 14.08 19.19 12.86
N ALA A 929 14.25 19.76 11.66
CA ALA A 929 15.56 20.15 11.16
C ALA A 929 16.20 21.27 11.99
N VAL A 930 17.53 21.27 12.08
CA VAL A 930 18.30 22.32 12.78
C VAL A 930 18.45 23.56 11.90
N PRO A 931 18.76 24.74 12.48
CA PRO A 931 18.99 25.95 11.71
C PRO A 931 20.13 25.84 10.69
N GLU A 932 20.02 26.60 9.60
CA GLU A 932 21.02 26.60 8.52
C GLU A 932 22.41 27.03 9.00
N SER A 933 22.54 27.90 10.01
CA SER A 933 23.84 28.25 10.61
C SER A 933 24.57 27.04 11.21
N CYS A 934 23.84 26.01 11.64
CA CYS A 934 24.40 24.78 12.18
C CYS A 934 24.67 23.75 11.08
N PHE A 935 23.77 23.65 10.09
CA PHE A 935 23.90 22.70 8.97
C PHE A 935 24.83 23.16 7.83
N GLN A 936 25.08 24.47 7.69
CA GLN A 936 26.00 25.02 6.68
C GLN A 936 27.39 25.33 7.25
N ALA A 937 27.63 25.02 8.54
CA ALA A 937 28.87 25.34 9.23
C ALA A 937 30.10 24.64 8.57
N PRO A 938 31.16 25.38 8.21
CA PRO A 938 32.29 24.83 7.45
C PRO A 938 33.22 23.95 8.28
N THR A 939 33.17 24.05 9.62
CA THR A 939 33.99 23.25 10.54
C THR A 939 33.18 22.74 11.73
N ALA A 940 33.68 21.67 12.36
CA ALA A 940 33.08 21.10 13.57
C ALA A 940 32.97 22.14 14.71
N ASP A 941 34.00 22.98 14.91
CA ASP A 941 33.98 24.06 15.91
C ASP A 941 32.87 25.08 15.65
N GLN A 942 32.76 25.59 14.42
CA GLN A 942 31.72 26.56 14.08
C GLN A 942 30.32 25.95 14.17
N CYS A 943 30.19 24.66 13.85
CA CYS A 943 28.95 23.91 14.05
C CYS A 943 28.57 23.82 15.54
N TYR A 944 29.52 23.46 16.40
CA TYR A 944 29.33 23.37 17.85
C TYR A 944 28.98 24.73 18.48
N ASP A 945 29.64 25.81 18.03
CA ASP A 945 29.34 27.17 18.48
C ASP A 945 27.96 27.64 18.00
N ALA A 946 27.57 27.35 16.76
CA ALA A 946 26.23 27.62 16.25
C ALA A 946 25.15 26.83 17.01
N ILE A 947 25.40 25.55 17.34
CA ILE A 947 24.51 24.72 18.17
C ILE A 947 24.30 25.37 19.54
N ARG A 948 25.37 25.78 20.22
CA ARG A 948 25.28 26.43 21.54
C ARG A 948 24.57 27.78 21.50
N ASN A 949 24.81 28.58 20.46
CA ASN A 949 24.21 29.92 20.32
C ASN A 949 22.72 29.86 20.01
N TRP A 950 22.27 28.90 19.20
CA TRP A 950 20.93 28.90 18.60
C TRP A 950 20.02 27.75 19.04
N MET A 951 20.55 26.72 19.69
CA MET A 951 19.78 25.54 20.11
C MET A 951 20.12 25.10 21.54
N PRO A 952 19.78 25.90 22.58
CA PRO A 952 19.98 25.50 23.97
C PRO A 952 19.23 24.19 24.30
N SER A 953 19.58 23.48 25.39
CA SER A 953 18.90 22.23 25.81
C SER A 953 17.38 22.37 26.02
N ALA A 954 16.87 23.59 26.17
CA ALA A 954 15.44 23.87 26.22
C ALA A 954 14.72 23.85 24.85
N SER A 955 15.47 23.87 23.74
CA SER A 955 14.96 24.02 22.36
C SER A 955 13.98 22.91 21.95
N LEU A 956 13.00 23.30 21.12
CA LEU A 956 12.03 22.37 20.55
C LEU A 956 12.71 21.26 19.71
N CYS A 957 13.84 21.56 19.06
CA CYS A 957 14.58 20.64 18.19
C CYS A 957 15.13 19.40 18.92
N TRP A 958 15.28 19.45 20.24
CA TRP A 958 15.73 18.32 21.06
C TRP A 958 14.58 17.56 21.74
N LYS A 959 13.41 18.21 21.90
CA LYS A 959 12.33 17.74 22.78
C LYS A 959 11.12 17.19 22.04
N PHE A 960 10.74 17.78 20.92
CA PHE A 960 9.50 17.46 20.24
C PHE A 960 9.73 16.73 18.93
N SER A 961 8.95 15.67 18.71
CA SER A 961 8.82 15.12 17.37
C SER A 961 8.02 16.07 16.47
N PHE A 962 8.31 16.09 15.16
CA PHE A 962 7.54 16.89 14.20
C PHE A 962 6.03 16.60 14.30
N ARG A 963 5.66 15.32 14.47
CA ARG A 963 4.28 14.92 14.76
C ARG A 963 3.68 15.65 15.96
N THR A 964 4.36 15.64 17.11
CA THR A 964 3.84 16.25 18.35
C THR A 964 3.62 17.74 18.15
N LEU A 965 4.61 18.42 17.57
CA LEU A 965 4.54 19.84 17.21
C LEU A 965 3.32 20.14 16.31
N PHE A 966 3.12 19.35 15.26
CA PHE A 966 2.01 19.50 14.33
C PHE A 966 0.65 19.18 14.96
N GLU A 967 0.55 18.14 15.79
CA GLU A 967 -0.69 17.79 16.49
C GLU A 967 -1.09 18.91 17.49
N THR A 968 -0.15 19.56 18.18
CA THR A 968 -0.42 20.72 19.05
C THR A 968 -0.97 21.91 18.26
N LEU A 969 -0.36 22.24 17.11
CA LEU A 969 -0.80 23.31 16.20
C LEU A 969 -2.25 23.15 15.71
N CYS A 970 -2.78 21.93 15.70
CA CYS A 970 -4.10 21.59 15.18
C CYS A 970 -5.21 21.53 16.24
N ILE A 971 -4.90 21.63 17.54
CA ILE A 971 -5.86 21.33 18.62
C ILE A 971 -6.15 22.58 19.47
N ASP A 972 -5.13 23.31 19.87
CA ASP A 972 -5.23 24.42 20.84
C ASP A 972 -4.73 25.75 20.24
N ASP A 973 -5.23 26.86 20.78
CA ASP A 973 -4.65 28.19 20.50
C ASP A 973 -3.29 28.28 21.21
N LEU A 974 -2.23 28.50 20.44
CA LEU A 974 -0.87 28.50 20.98
C LEU A 974 -0.58 29.74 21.84
N THR A 975 0.08 29.52 22.98
CA THR A 975 0.62 30.63 23.78
C THR A 975 1.65 31.43 22.97
N VAL A 976 1.74 32.74 23.21
CA VAL A 976 2.68 33.64 22.50
C VAL A 976 4.12 33.14 22.54
N LYS A 977 4.55 32.58 23.69
CA LYS A 977 5.88 31.94 23.83
C LYS A 977 6.08 30.76 22.89
N MET A 978 5.06 29.90 22.72
CA MET A 978 5.13 28.78 21.79
C MET A 978 5.09 29.27 20.34
N GLN A 979 4.25 30.26 20.01
CA GLN A 979 4.23 30.86 18.67
C GLN A 979 5.61 31.42 18.27
N GLN A 980 6.28 32.14 19.19
CA GLN A 980 7.65 32.63 19.01
C GLN A 980 8.65 31.48 18.84
N ALA A 981 8.58 30.44 19.66
CA ALA A 981 9.48 29.28 19.57
C ALA A 981 9.31 28.51 18.25
N VAL A 982 8.10 28.39 17.72
CA VAL A 982 7.84 27.75 16.41
C VAL A 982 8.27 28.66 15.25
N ALA A 983 8.06 29.98 15.34
CA ALA A 983 8.55 30.96 14.36
C ALA A 983 10.08 30.95 14.24
N ALA A 984 10.78 30.65 15.34
CA ALA A 984 12.23 30.49 15.38
C ALA A 984 12.77 29.18 14.76
N LEU A 985 11.91 28.22 14.37
CA LEU A 985 12.34 26.97 13.72
C LEU A 985 12.79 27.12 12.26
N GLY A 986 12.52 28.27 11.64
CA GLY A 986 13.01 28.60 10.31
C GLY A 986 12.17 28.08 9.14
N PRO A 987 12.50 28.53 7.91
CA PRO A 987 11.62 28.40 6.75
C PRO A 987 11.38 26.95 6.33
N LEU A 988 12.36 26.04 6.43
CA LEU A 988 12.17 24.62 6.09
C LEU A 988 11.14 23.94 7.01
N ASN A 989 11.22 24.17 8.31
CA ASN A 989 10.30 23.58 9.28
C ASN A 989 8.89 24.19 9.16
N LEU A 990 8.79 25.51 8.98
CA LEU A 990 7.52 26.19 8.72
C LEU A 990 6.87 25.73 7.40
N PHE A 991 7.66 25.57 6.34
CA PHE A 991 7.20 25.02 5.06
C PHE A 991 6.68 23.57 5.20
N THR A 992 7.32 22.78 6.07
CA THR A 992 6.88 21.41 6.40
C THR A 992 5.56 21.41 7.18
N ILE A 993 5.35 22.38 8.08
CA ILE A 993 4.08 22.56 8.80
C ILE A 993 2.94 22.89 7.83
N ILE A 994 3.08 23.91 6.96
CA ILE A 994 1.99 24.26 6.02
C ILE A 994 1.72 23.14 5.01
N SER A 995 2.75 22.38 4.63
CA SER A 995 2.60 21.14 3.85
C SER A 995 1.75 20.09 4.60
N GLY A 996 1.99 19.89 5.90
CA GLY A 996 1.12 19.07 6.75
C GLY A 996 -0.35 19.51 6.73
N ILE A 997 -0.61 20.82 6.68
CA ILE A 997 -1.97 21.37 6.58
C ILE A 997 -2.61 21.03 5.21
N HIS A 998 -1.89 21.15 4.08
CA HIS A 998 -2.42 20.70 2.77
C HIS A 998 -2.82 19.22 2.77
N SER A 999 -2.07 18.37 3.50
CA SER A 999 -2.45 16.96 3.70
C SER A 999 -3.72 16.79 4.52
N LEU A 1000 -4.01 17.67 5.49
CA LEU A 1000 -5.30 17.69 6.21
C LEU A 1000 -6.46 18.17 5.33
N VAL A 1001 -6.23 19.21 4.51
CA VAL A 1001 -7.22 19.73 3.55
C VAL A 1001 -7.68 18.62 2.59
N PHE A 1002 -6.73 17.85 2.03
CA PHE A 1002 -7.05 16.71 1.17
C PHE A 1002 -7.81 15.61 1.92
N GLN A 1003 -7.45 15.33 3.18
CA GLN A 1003 -8.17 14.35 4.00
C GLN A 1003 -9.62 14.79 4.21
N TYR A 1004 -9.87 16.06 4.57
CA TYR A 1004 -11.23 16.58 4.71
C TYR A 1004 -12.01 16.49 3.39
N GLN A 1005 -11.42 16.95 2.27
CA GLN A 1005 -12.02 16.84 0.93
C GLN A 1005 -12.38 15.38 0.55
N SER A 1006 -11.64 14.41 1.06
CA SER A 1006 -11.87 12.98 0.84
C SER A 1006 -12.85 12.32 1.81
N PHE A 1007 -13.15 12.95 2.95
CA PHE A 1007 -14.01 12.42 4.01
C PHE A 1007 -15.27 13.27 4.20
N PHE A 1008 -16.31 12.96 3.41
CA PHE A 1008 -17.66 13.48 3.64
C PHE A 1008 -18.09 13.34 5.12
N SER A 1009 -18.54 14.45 5.72
CA SER A 1009 -19.00 14.56 7.12
C SER A 1009 -17.91 14.44 8.20
N ALA A 1010 -16.95 15.38 8.23
CA ALA A 1010 -15.94 15.48 9.28
C ALA A 1010 -15.70 16.94 9.77
N GLY A 1011 -16.73 17.66 10.21
CA GLY A 1011 -16.62 19.06 10.65
C GLY A 1011 -15.56 19.35 11.74
N HIS A 1012 -15.25 18.37 12.60
CA HIS A 1012 -14.13 18.47 13.56
C HIS A 1012 -12.75 18.50 12.89
N LEU A 1013 -12.58 17.89 11.71
CA LEU A 1013 -11.35 17.98 10.92
C LEU A 1013 -11.25 19.35 10.22
N LEU A 1014 -12.38 19.95 9.80
CA LEU A 1014 -12.41 21.32 9.30
C LEU A 1014 -11.99 22.32 10.38
N LEU A 1015 -12.54 22.18 11.60
CA LEU A 1015 -12.17 23.02 12.75
C LEU A 1015 -10.66 22.94 13.03
N ARG A 1016 -10.09 21.73 13.13
CA ARG A 1016 -8.64 21.54 13.32
C ARG A 1016 -7.80 22.18 12.21
N THR A 1017 -8.28 22.13 10.97
CA THR A 1017 -7.59 22.72 9.81
C THR A 1017 -7.65 24.26 9.87
N HIS A 1018 -8.78 24.84 10.28
CA HIS A 1018 -8.89 26.27 10.57
C HIS A 1018 -7.98 26.72 11.72
N THR A 1019 -7.99 26.02 12.85
CA THR A 1019 -7.10 26.30 14.00
C THR A 1019 -5.63 26.25 13.56
N ALA A 1020 -5.22 25.22 12.80
CA ALA A 1020 -3.87 25.11 12.26
C ALA A 1020 -3.50 26.27 11.32
N LEU A 1021 -4.42 26.71 10.43
CA LEU A 1021 -4.21 27.85 9.54
C LEU A 1021 -4.12 29.18 10.30
N GLN A 1022 -4.90 29.38 11.36
CA GLN A 1022 -4.84 30.58 12.20
C GLN A 1022 -3.54 30.61 13.02
N ASN A 1023 -3.18 29.51 13.69
CA ASN A 1023 -1.90 29.38 14.38
C ASN A 1023 -0.73 29.63 13.43
N PHE A 1024 -0.73 29.03 12.22
CA PHE A 1024 0.30 29.25 11.22
C PHE A 1024 0.39 30.70 10.76
N LYS A 1025 -0.74 31.40 10.56
CA LYS A 1025 -0.77 32.82 10.16
C LYS A 1025 -0.01 33.70 11.17
N HIS A 1026 -0.26 33.51 12.46
CA HIS A 1026 0.41 34.28 13.52
C HIS A 1026 1.90 33.93 13.61
N ILE A 1027 2.25 32.65 13.54
CA ILE A 1027 3.65 32.17 13.53
C ILE A 1027 4.42 32.71 12.33
N TRP A 1028 3.83 32.68 11.14
CA TRP A 1028 4.45 33.18 9.92
C TRP A 1028 4.64 34.69 9.96
N HIS A 1029 3.66 35.44 10.48
CA HIS A 1029 3.81 36.88 10.69
C HIS A 1029 4.93 37.19 11.68
N LEU A 1030 5.01 36.48 12.80
CA LEU A 1030 6.12 36.61 13.76
C LEU A 1030 7.47 36.28 13.11
N HIS A 1031 7.53 35.26 12.24
CA HIS A 1031 8.73 34.91 11.50
C HIS A 1031 9.19 36.07 10.59
N GLU A 1032 8.28 36.68 9.82
CA GLU A 1032 8.53 37.85 8.97
C GLU A 1032 8.91 39.12 9.76
N THR A 1033 8.31 39.39 10.92
CA THR A 1033 8.61 40.61 11.69
C THR A 1033 9.89 40.49 12.51
N THR A 1034 10.29 39.27 12.89
CA THR A 1034 11.50 39.01 13.67
C THR A 1034 12.77 38.95 12.78
N THR A 1035 12.63 38.93 11.44
CA THR A 1035 13.75 38.75 10.51
C THR A 1035 14.69 39.96 10.36
N ILE A 1036 14.43 41.07 11.06
CA ILE A 1036 15.22 42.32 10.95
C ILE A 1036 16.45 42.29 11.88
N GLY A 1037 17.39 41.39 11.58
CA GLY A 1037 18.65 41.20 12.30
C GLY A 1037 19.17 39.77 12.13
N GLN A 1038 20.48 39.58 11.94
CA GLN A 1038 21.11 38.29 11.56
C GLN A 1038 20.55 37.08 12.32
N LEU A 1039 19.83 36.20 11.60
CA LEU A 1039 19.15 35.02 12.14
C LEU A 1039 19.85 33.71 11.76
N PRO A 1040 19.68 32.62 12.54
CA PRO A 1040 20.34 31.34 12.30
C PRO A 1040 19.85 30.57 11.06
N HIS A 1041 18.93 31.14 10.29
CA HIS A 1041 18.36 30.56 9.07
C HIS A 1041 18.73 31.32 7.79
N THR A 1042 19.40 32.47 7.93
CA THR A 1042 19.83 33.32 6.82
C THR A 1042 21.30 33.65 7.02
N THR A 1043 22.15 32.81 6.45
CA THR A 1043 23.61 32.82 6.62
C THR A 1043 24.33 33.85 5.74
N VAL A 1044 23.66 34.38 4.71
CA VAL A 1044 24.19 35.34 3.73
C VAL A 1044 23.24 36.51 3.49
N ASP A 1045 23.79 37.67 3.12
CA ASP A 1045 23.01 38.82 2.67
C ASP A 1045 22.55 38.61 1.22
N GLU A 1046 21.26 38.32 1.05
CA GLU A 1046 20.68 38.02 -0.25
C GLU A 1046 20.60 39.22 -1.20
N SER A 1047 20.81 40.45 -0.69
CA SER A 1047 20.82 41.66 -1.52
C SER A 1047 22.09 41.80 -2.38
N ASN A 1048 23.19 41.14 -2.01
CA ASN A 1048 24.51 41.22 -2.67
C ASN A 1048 25.18 39.84 -2.80
N LEU A 1049 24.46 38.83 -3.29
CA LEU A 1049 25.03 37.48 -3.50
C LEU A 1049 26.09 37.46 -4.61
N ASN A 1050 27.27 36.96 -4.28
CA ASN A 1050 28.30 36.55 -5.24
C ASN A 1050 28.17 35.06 -5.61
N ALA A 1051 28.90 34.59 -6.63
CA ALA A 1051 28.91 33.20 -7.07
C ALA A 1051 29.23 32.15 -5.99
N ASP A 1052 30.13 32.45 -5.05
CA ASP A 1052 30.58 31.52 -4.02
C ASP A 1052 29.61 31.40 -2.82
N ASP A 1053 28.78 32.42 -2.59
CA ASP A 1053 27.75 32.49 -1.53
C ASP A 1053 26.37 31.97 -1.99
N MET A 1054 26.15 31.82 -3.30
CA MET A 1054 24.88 31.41 -3.90
C MET A 1054 24.25 30.14 -3.29
N TRP A 1055 25.05 29.18 -2.81
CA TRP A 1055 24.58 27.94 -2.20
C TRP A 1055 24.00 28.10 -0.78
N GLN A 1056 24.22 29.24 -0.12
CA GLN A 1056 23.81 29.48 1.28
C GLN A 1056 22.45 30.18 1.39
N ARG A 1057 21.96 30.78 0.30
CA ARG A 1057 20.66 31.46 0.23
C ARG A 1057 19.50 30.54 0.64
N VAL A 1058 18.40 31.12 1.10
CA VAL A 1058 17.18 30.34 1.42
C VAL A 1058 16.54 29.85 0.10
N GLY A 1059 16.05 28.60 0.08
CA GLY A 1059 15.30 28.09 -1.07
C GLY A 1059 13.88 28.64 -1.18
N PHE A 1060 13.11 28.09 -2.13
CA PHE A 1060 11.70 28.43 -2.33
C PHE A 1060 10.79 28.24 -1.10
N CYS A 1061 11.26 27.54 -0.05
CA CYS A 1061 10.55 27.39 1.23
C CYS A 1061 10.30 28.74 1.95
N ARG A 1062 11.01 29.81 1.56
CA ARG A 1062 10.68 31.20 1.92
C ARG A 1062 9.22 31.60 1.57
N HIS A 1063 8.63 30.97 0.56
CA HIS A 1063 7.28 31.28 0.06
C HIS A 1063 6.18 30.48 0.77
N ALA A 1064 6.39 30.04 2.01
CA ALA A 1064 5.37 29.30 2.76
C ALA A 1064 4.06 30.10 2.94
N GLY A 1065 4.10 31.43 2.89
CA GLY A 1065 2.94 32.32 2.85
C GLY A 1065 2.01 32.10 1.64
N ASP A 1066 2.57 31.89 0.44
CA ASP A 1066 1.79 31.53 -0.76
C ASP A 1066 1.06 30.19 -0.58
N PHE A 1067 1.74 29.21 0.04
CA PHE A 1067 1.15 27.90 0.33
C PHE A 1067 0.07 27.98 1.42
N TRP A 1068 0.23 28.88 2.40
CA TRP A 1068 -0.81 29.19 3.37
C TRP A 1068 -2.04 29.81 2.71
N LEU A 1069 -1.84 30.78 1.81
CA LEU A 1069 -2.93 31.39 1.05
C LEU A 1069 -3.68 30.35 0.21
N LEU A 1070 -2.96 29.44 -0.46
CA LEU A 1070 -3.58 28.36 -1.23
C LEU A 1070 -4.39 27.40 -0.34
N ALA A 1071 -3.89 27.07 0.85
CA ALA A 1071 -4.61 26.22 1.80
C ALA A 1071 -5.88 26.92 2.31
N SER A 1072 -5.79 28.20 2.67
CA SER A 1072 -6.94 29.01 3.08
C SER A 1072 -8.02 29.08 1.99
N VAL A 1073 -7.65 29.41 0.75
CA VAL A 1073 -8.60 29.45 -0.38
C VAL A 1073 -9.30 28.10 -0.61
N LYS A 1074 -8.57 26.98 -0.48
CA LYS A 1074 -9.17 25.64 -0.54
C LYS A 1074 -10.15 25.40 0.63
N VAL A 1075 -9.77 25.75 1.86
CA VAL A 1075 -10.59 25.59 3.07
C VAL A 1075 -11.84 26.48 3.07
N ASP A 1076 -11.75 27.71 2.56
CA ASP A 1076 -12.89 28.62 2.47
C ASP A 1076 -13.93 28.10 1.46
N ARG A 1077 -13.50 27.63 0.28
CA ARG A 1077 -14.41 26.97 -0.68
C ARG A 1077 -15.07 25.73 -0.10
N LEU A 1078 -14.32 24.90 0.64
CA LEU A 1078 -14.87 23.74 1.36
C LEU A 1078 -15.90 24.15 2.41
N SER A 1079 -15.64 25.23 3.14
CA SER A 1079 -16.53 25.77 4.19
C SER A 1079 -17.83 26.33 3.61
N VAL A 1080 -17.77 27.03 2.46
CA VAL A 1080 -18.95 27.51 1.73
C VAL A 1080 -19.82 26.35 1.25
N ALA A 1081 -19.21 25.34 0.61
CA ALA A 1081 -19.92 24.15 0.16
C ALA A 1081 -20.60 23.39 1.33
N GLU A 1082 -19.94 23.26 2.49
CA GLU A 1082 -20.55 22.67 3.69
C GLU A 1082 -21.70 23.54 4.23
N ALA A 1083 -21.59 24.87 4.19
CA ALA A 1083 -22.66 25.77 4.64
C ALA A 1083 -23.90 25.76 3.73
N GLU A 1084 -23.71 25.75 2.41
CA GLU A 1084 -24.80 25.63 1.43
C GLU A 1084 -25.50 24.27 1.55
N GLN A 1085 -24.74 23.19 1.69
CA GLN A 1085 -25.27 21.85 1.95
C GLN A 1085 -26.10 21.81 3.25
N HIS A 1086 -25.63 22.44 4.33
CA HIS A 1086 -26.39 22.52 5.59
C HIS A 1086 -27.69 23.34 5.47
N LYS A 1087 -27.71 24.44 4.70
CA LYS A 1087 -28.94 25.21 4.44
C LYS A 1087 -29.94 24.43 3.58
N ALA A 1088 -29.45 23.70 2.57
CA ALA A 1088 -30.27 22.80 1.76
C ALA A 1088 -30.89 21.67 2.61
N ILE A 1089 -30.12 21.08 3.54
CA ILE A 1089 -30.61 20.06 4.49
C ILE A 1089 -31.68 20.63 5.45
N ARG A 1090 -31.61 21.90 5.83
CA ARG A 1090 -32.63 22.57 6.67
C ARG A 1090 -33.88 23.01 5.90
N GLY A 1091 -33.88 22.94 4.57
CA GLY A 1091 -35.00 23.38 3.73
C GLY A 1091 -35.15 24.91 3.64
N GLU A 1092 -34.10 25.67 3.96
CA GLU A 1092 -34.09 27.14 3.92
C GLU A 1092 -33.75 27.71 2.52
N LEU A 1093 -33.39 26.84 1.57
CA LEU A 1093 -32.99 27.20 0.21
C LEU A 1093 -33.86 26.47 -0.83
N VAL A 1094 -34.61 27.24 -1.62
CA VAL A 1094 -35.22 26.77 -2.86
C VAL A 1094 -34.18 26.92 -3.96
N LEU A 1095 -33.66 25.81 -4.46
CA LEU A 1095 -32.75 25.81 -5.60
C LEU A 1095 -33.54 26.07 -6.89
N GLU A 1096 -33.48 27.32 -7.37
CA GLU A 1096 -33.49 27.58 -8.82
C GLU A 1096 -32.22 26.99 -9.44
N ASP A 1097 -32.16 26.86 -10.78
CA ASP A 1097 -31.07 26.18 -11.51
C ASP A 1097 -29.74 26.97 -11.49
N SER A 1098 -29.17 27.22 -10.31
CA SER A 1098 -27.81 27.73 -10.12
C SER A 1098 -26.79 26.60 -10.25
N GLU A 1099 -25.66 26.90 -10.89
CA GLU A 1099 -24.60 25.96 -11.28
C GLU A 1099 -24.15 25.05 -10.12
N GLN A 1100 -23.98 23.76 -10.43
CA GLN A 1100 -23.48 22.78 -9.46
C GLN A 1100 -22.08 23.21 -9.00
N SER A 1101 -21.85 23.30 -7.68
CA SER A 1101 -20.54 23.67 -7.12
C SER A 1101 -19.48 22.64 -7.55
N ASP A 1102 -18.64 23.01 -8.52
CA ASP A 1102 -17.60 22.13 -9.05
C ASP A 1102 -16.57 21.78 -7.95
N PRO A 1103 -16.11 20.51 -7.85
CA PRO A 1103 -15.12 20.14 -6.85
C PRO A 1103 -13.79 20.85 -7.14
N ILE A 1104 -13.25 21.50 -6.10
CA ILE A 1104 -12.10 22.44 -6.16
C ILE A 1104 -10.90 21.94 -6.98
N LEU A 1105 -10.66 20.62 -6.97
CA LEU A 1105 -9.79 19.94 -7.92
C LEU A 1105 -10.54 18.71 -8.45
N SER A 1106 -11.12 18.81 -9.65
CA SER A 1106 -11.97 17.76 -10.23
C SER A 1106 -11.22 16.64 -10.95
N GLN A 1107 -9.94 16.85 -11.31
CA GLN A 1107 -9.11 15.88 -12.02
C GLN A 1107 -8.06 15.28 -11.09
N TYR A 1108 -7.89 13.96 -11.20
CA TYR A 1108 -6.94 13.17 -10.42
C TYR A 1108 -5.69 12.89 -11.25
N ASP A 1109 -4.49 13.08 -10.66
CA ASP A 1109 -3.20 12.83 -11.29
C ASP A 1109 -2.90 13.67 -12.55
N GLN A 1110 -3.43 14.90 -12.61
CA GLN A 1110 -3.17 15.82 -13.72
C GLN A 1110 -1.70 16.26 -13.71
N THR A 1111 -0.94 15.99 -14.78
CA THR A 1111 0.51 16.27 -14.84
C THR A 1111 0.87 17.76 -14.96
N SER A 1112 -0.06 18.59 -15.43
CA SER A 1112 0.17 19.99 -15.77
C SER A 1112 -0.10 21.01 -14.66
N MET A 1113 -0.54 20.57 -13.47
CA MET A 1113 -0.93 21.44 -12.32
C MET A 1113 -2.02 22.48 -12.63
N ARG A 1114 -2.66 22.39 -13.81
CA ARG A 1114 -3.53 23.41 -14.40
C ARG A 1114 -4.70 23.80 -13.50
N GLN A 1115 -5.30 22.85 -12.78
CA GLN A 1115 -6.42 23.16 -11.87
C GLN A 1115 -6.01 24.06 -10.70
N VAL A 1116 -4.76 23.96 -10.23
CA VAL A 1116 -4.24 24.86 -9.18
C VAL A 1116 -3.93 26.24 -9.77
N ASN A 1117 -3.39 26.30 -11.00
CA ASN A 1117 -3.19 27.57 -11.70
C ASN A 1117 -4.52 28.28 -12.01
N GLU A 1118 -5.57 27.54 -12.40
CA GLU A 1118 -6.92 28.07 -12.60
C GLU A 1118 -7.50 28.64 -11.29
N LEU A 1119 -7.34 27.93 -10.16
CA LEU A 1119 -7.75 28.40 -8.82
C LEU A 1119 -7.01 29.68 -8.39
N ILE A 1120 -5.70 29.76 -8.63
CA ILE A 1120 -4.86 30.95 -8.37
C ILE A 1120 -5.34 32.13 -9.23
N SER A 1121 -5.51 31.90 -10.53
CA SER A 1121 -5.95 32.91 -11.50
C SER A 1121 -7.37 33.43 -11.24
N GLU A 1122 -8.25 32.61 -10.67
CA GLU A 1122 -9.60 32.99 -10.28
C GLU A 1122 -9.57 33.86 -9.01
N PHE A 1123 -8.82 33.45 -7.98
CA PHE A 1123 -8.64 34.21 -6.75
C PHE A 1123 -8.03 35.61 -7.03
N GLN A 1124 -6.99 35.67 -7.86
CA GLN A 1124 -6.34 36.93 -8.24
C GLN A 1124 -7.30 37.85 -9.02
N ARG A 1125 -8.11 37.33 -9.94
CA ARG A 1125 -9.12 38.15 -10.67
C ARG A 1125 -10.13 38.80 -9.73
N VAL A 1126 -10.65 38.05 -8.75
CA VAL A 1126 -11.60 38.57 -7.76
C VAL A 1126 -10.97 39.68 -6.91
N HIS A 1127 -9.70 39.57 -6.54
CA HIS A 1127 -9.01 40.55 -5.69
C HIS A 1127 -8.38 41.73 -6.46
N LEU A 1128 -8.15 41.61 -7.77
CA LEU A 1128 -7.65 42.68 -8.64
C LEU A 1128 -8.76 43.60 -9.20
N GLY A 1129 -10.03 43.20 -9.10
CA GLY A 1129 -11.17 44.00 -9.56
C GLY A 1129 -11.48 43.88 -11.06
N ASP A 1130 -10.76 43.05 -11.80
CA ASP A 1130 -11.00 42.77 -13.23
C ASP A 1130 -12.18 41.82 -13.43
N MET A 1131 -13.40 42.35 -13.20
CA MET A 1131 -14.62 41.78 -13.76
C MET A 1131 -14.63 41.99 -15.28
N PRO A 1132 -14.76 40.92 -16.11
CA PRO A 1132 -15.12 41.09 -17.51
C PRO A 1132 -16.52 41.69 -17.58
N ALA A 1133 -16.65 42.85 -18.23
CA ALA A 1133 -17.96 43.34 -18.64
C ALA A 1133 -18.51 42.46 -19.78
N ALA A 1134 -19.82 42.19 -19.74
CA ALA A 1134 -20.58 41.26 -20.58
C ALA A 1134 -20.45 39.77 -20.18
N LEU A 1135 -21.54 38.99 -20.16
CA LEU A 1135 -22.80 39.13 -20.90
C LEU A 1135 -24.08 39.08 -20.04
N ASP A 1136 -25.16 39.66 -20.59
CA ASP A 1136 -26.56 39.56 -20.15
C ASP A 1136 -27.14 38.13 -20.22
#